data_AF-A0A3R9SMX1-F1
#
_entry.id   AF-A0A3R9SMX1-F1
#
_cell.length_a   1.000
_cell.length_b   1.000
_cell.length_c   1.000
_cell.angle_alpha   90.00
_cell.angle_beta   90.00
_cell.angle_gamma   90.00
#
_symmetry.space_group_name_H-M   'P 1'
#
loop_
_entity.id
_entity.type
_entity.pdbx_description
1 polymer ?
#
loop_
_entity_poly.entity_id
_entity_poly.type
_entity_poly.pdbx_seq_one_letter_code
_entity_poly.pdbx_strand_id
1 'polypeptide(L)'
;MEPQVTHPYLDSPPLTDEQRAVVEQPWDARVLVTAGAGAGKTHTLVRRLDALCGADDPEEALEASEILVLTFSRAAARELRERIVRHGERARRVRAQTFDAWAYGVLRQAYPDRDWSGVSFDERIRAAAVAVEKGALEVGDSVPPAHVVIDEVQDLLGDRRELVEALLDRYQDSCGFTVVGDAAQSVYGFQIHDPDEREAETGRFFDWLRASFADDLVELRLTENFRAATAEARIALAHGPRLQAVRSADEAAGLYEELRDLLLDPVNALGDLTDAYTLQSLQNLDDTCAILTRDNGQALVVSRLLHERGIEHRLRRPLEERPVPHWVAELLRRTEATGLTEERFRSLLTEIPQTRTADAATLWTVLRRATRSPGRTALDLDRLRRLVAEGRFPDEAADPENTRIVVSTVHRAKGLEFDRVIVLTPPSVAELHKQHKEDLDLPAEARALYVAMTRARYDLYHVGPPKMPLFRRASGRRNGRRYIGGWCSYDRYGIVAESDDVSRDDPPGHASDAAATQTYLLERVRPGHEVVLRRRDDLPMGEFQSPRYALLHEGREIGEVSERFREELFRVQKVNRTWDPWWPEEIRGLRIDTLETVAGPVAASANAGLGDRGVWIVPRITGIGMFRRAEHAEDEEQKA
;
A
#
# COMPACT_ATOMS: atom_id res chain seq x y z
N MET A 1 -41.67 26.12 1.53
CA MET A 1 -40.48 25.97 2.38
C MET A 1 -39.31 25.81 1.45
N GLU A 2 -38.53 26.87 1.27
CA GLU A 2 -37.22 26.77 0.63
C GLU A 2 -36.40 25.71 1.38
N PRO A 3 -35.69 24.81 0.69
CA PRO A 3 -34.82 23.86 1.36
C PRO A 3 -33.73 24.66 2.08
N GLN A 4 -33.66 24.53 3.40
CA GLN A 4 -32.54 25.02 4.18
C GLN A 4 -31.26 24.41 3.61
N VAL A 5 -30.45 25.24 2.97
CA VAL A 5 -29.11 24.88 2.50
C VAL A 5 -28.26 24.70 3.76
N THR A 6 -28.12 23.46 4.21
CA THR A 6 -27.16 23.10 5.26
C THR A 6 -25.77 23.40 4.72
N HIS A 7 -25.12 24.44 5.25
CA HIS A 7 -23.79 24.87 4.83
C HIS A 7 -22.81 23.68 4.96
N PRO A 8 -22.16 23.23 3.87
CA PRO A 8 -21.39 21.97 3.82
C PRO A 8 -20.18 21.94 4.78
N TYR A 9 -19.82 23.08 5.36
CA TYR A 9 -18.73 23.23 6.32
C TYR A 9 -19.17 23.33 7.79
N LEU A 10 -20.47 23.14 8.13
CA LEU A 10 -20.92 23.23 9.53
C LEU A 10 -20.19 22.27 10.48
N ASP A 11 -19.73 21.12 9.97
CA ASP A 11 -18.94 20.13 10.72
C ASP A 11 -17.42 20.23 10.45
N SER A 12 -16.98 21.20 9.67
CA SER A 12 -15.55 21.40 9.35
C SER A 12 -14.94 22.46 10.27
N PRO A 13 -13.75 22.21 10.84
CA PRO A 13 -13.10 23.19 11.70
C PRO A 13 -12.85 24.51 10.95
N PRO A 14 -12.84 25.65 11.66
CA PRO A 14 -12.46 26.93 11.05
C PRO A 14 -11.01 26.87 10.58
N LEU A 15 -10.71 27.58 9.49
CA LEU A 15 -9.34 27.74 8.99
C LEU A 15 -8.54 28.60 9.97
N THR A 16 -7.31 28.17 10.28
CA THR A 16 -6.31 29.04 10.93
C THR A 16 -5.90 30.18 9.99
N ASP A 17 -5.20 31.18 10.52
CA ASP A 17 -4.69 32.28 9.70
C ASP A 17 -3.67 31.79 8.65
N GLU A 18 -2.83 30.83 9.01
CA GLU A 18 -1.89 30.18 8.07
C GLU A 18 -2.61 29.41 6.96
N GLN A 19 -3.65 28.63 7.31
CA GLN A 19 -4.44 27.90 6.32
C GLN A 19 -5.25 28.85 5.44
N ARG A 20 -5.78 29.93 6.01
CA ARG A 20 -6.50 30.98 5.27
C ARG A 20 -5.58 31.68 4.27
N ALA A 21 -4.36 32.03 4.67
CA ALA A 21 -3.37 32.63 3.78
C ALA A 21 -3.04 31.76 2.54
N VAL A 22 -3.11 30.43 2.68
CA VAL A 22 -3.00 29.49 1.55
C VAL A 22 -4.28 29.50 0.70
N VAL A 23 -5.45 29.42 1.32
CA VAL A 23 -6.74 29.35 0.63
C VAL A 23 -7.03 30.61 -0.20
N GLU A 24 -6.63 31.78 0.29
CA GLU A 24 -6.92 33.08 -0.33
C GLU A 24 -5.98 33.51 -1.47
N GLN A 25 -4.93 32.72 -1.79
CA GLN A 25 -4.08 33.04 -2.95
C GLN A 25 -4.88 32.93 -4.26
N PRO A 26 -4.64 33.82 -5.25
CA PRO A 26 -5.33 33.75 -6.54
C PRO A 26 -4.99 32.48 -7.32
N TRP A 27 -5.73 32.23 -8.40
CA TRP A 27 -5.60 31.01 -9.20
C TRP A 27 -4.28 30.94 -9.97
N ASP A 28 -3.71 32.07 -10.36
CA ASP A 28 -2.43 32.16 -11.07
C ASP A 28 -1.21 32.13 -10.12
N ALA A 29 -1.45 32.19 -8.80
CA ALA A 29 -0.39 32.14 -7.81
C ALA A 29 0.41 30.82 -7.87
N ARG A 30 1.71 30.96 -7.63
CA ARG A 30 2.68 29.87 -7.53
C ARG A 30 3.03 29.67 -6.06
N VAL A 31 2.38 28.72 -5.41
CA VAL A 31 2.41 28.56 -3.96
C VAL A 31 3.13 27.26 -3.57
N LEU A 32 4.14 27.37 -2.72
CA LEU A 32 4.75 26.25 -2.02
C LEU A 32 4.32 26.26 -0.55
N VAL A 33 3.57 25.24 -0.15
CA VAL A 33 3.08 25.07 1.23
C VAL A 33 3.91 23.99 1.94
N THR A 34 4.73 24.40 2.90
CA THR A 34 5.44 23.48 3.79
C THR A 34 4.54 23.15 4.98
N ALA A 35 4.10 21.90 5.09
CA ALA A 35 3.10 21.51 6.08
C ALA A 35 3.44 20.18 6.74
N GLY A 36 3.77 20.24 8.03
CA GLY A 36 4.16 19.08 8.83
C GLY A 36 3.09 17.99 8.94
N ALA A 37 3.46 16.86 9.54
CA ALA A 37 2.51 15.79 9.85
C ALA A 37 1.36 16.37 10.69
N GLY A 38 0.10 16.05 10.33
CA GLY A 38 -1.06 16.51 11.09
C GLY A 38 -1.40 18.00 10.97
N ALA A 39 -0.78 18.76 10.06
CA ALA A 39 -1.01 20.21 9.91
C ALA A 39 -2.31 20.59 9.16
N GLY A 40 -3.14 19.61 8.83
CA GLY A 40 -4.38 19.83 8.10
C GLY A 40 -4.21 20.04 6.59
N LYS A 41 -3.11 19.55 5.99
CA LYS A 41 -2.82 19.62 4.53
C LYS A 41 -4.05 19.40 3.65
N THR A 42 -4.70 18.25 3.83
CA THR A 42 -5.86 17.86 3.02
C THR A 42 -7.07 18.74 3.27
N HIS A 43 -7.26 19.24 4.50
CA HIS A 43 -8.32 20.20 4.82
C HIS A 43 -8.08 21.53 4.08
N THR A 44 -6.86 22.07 4.17
CA THR A 44 -6.46 23.30 3.46
C THR A 44 -6.61 23.14 1.95
N LEU A 45 -6.17 22.02 1.38
CA LEU A 45 -6.29 21.76 -0.05
C LEU A 45 -7.75 21.72 -0.52
N VAL A 46 -8.64 21.04 0.19
CA VAL A 46 -10.07 21.01 -0.18
C VAL A 46 -10.66 22.42 -0.14
N ARG A 47 -10.37 23.19 0.91
CA ARG A 47 -10.87 24.57 1.04
C ARG A 47 -10.31 25.50 -0.03
N ARG A 48 -9.05 25.29 -0.43
CA ARG A 48 -8.43 26.03 -1.55
C ARG A 48 -9.09 25.67 -2.87
N LEU A 49 -9.37 24.40 -3.13
CA LEU A 49 -10.10 23.99 -4.34
C LEU A 49 -11.49 24.62 -4.40
N ASP A 50 -12.21 24.73 -3.28
CA ASP A 50 -13.51 25.41 -3.24
C ASP A 50 -13.42 26.92 -3.47
N ALA A 51 -12.36 27.55 -2.98
CA ALA A 51 -12.09 28.97 -3.25
C ALA A 51 -11.77 29.21 -4.73
N LEU A 52 -10.91 28.37 -5.32
CA LEU A 52 -10.59 28.44 -6.76
C LEU A 52 -11.82 28.27 -7.64
N CYS A 53 -12.71 27.32 -7.32
CA CYS A 53 -13.97 27.13 -8.06
C CYS A 53 -15.06 28.16 -7.73
N GLY A 54 -14.80 29.07 -6.79
CA GLY A 54 -15.83 29.82 -6.10
C GLY A 54 -15.52 31.28 -5.85
N ALA A 55 -14.51 31.81 -6.54
CA ALA A 55 -14.18 33.23 -6.48
C ALA A 55 -15.41 34.08 -6.85
N ASP A 56 -15.60 35.18 -6.13
CA ASP A 56 -16.72 36.09 -6.36
C ASP A 56 -16.59 36.80 -7.73
N ASP A 57 -15.36 36.95 -8.22
CA ASP A 57 -15.07 37.41 -9.58
C ASP A 57 -15.16 36.22 -10.56
N PRO A 58 -16.08 36.26 -11.55
CA PRO A 58 -16.18 35.24 -12.59
C PRO A 58 -14.90 35.08 -13.43
N GLU A 59 -14.03 36.08 -13.50
CA GLU A 59 -12.74 35.99 -14.21
C GLU A 59 -11.66 35.26 -13.38
N GLU A 60 -11.86 35.12 -12.07
CA GLU A 60 -10.95 34.38 -11.18
C GLU A 60 -11.46 32.97 -10.82
N ALA A 61 -12.74 32.69 -11.07
CA ALA A 61 -13.35 31.39 -10.76
C ALA A 61 -13.01 30.34 -11.82
N LEU A 62 -12.36 29.26 -11.40
CA LEU A 62 -12.00 28.15 -12.28
C LEU A 62 -13.10 27.09 -12.37
N GLU A 63 -13.31 26.56 -13.57
CA GLU A 63 -14.08 25.35 -13.77
C GLU A 63 -13.29 24.13 -13.27
N ALA A 64 -14.01 23.10 -12.82
CA ALA A 64 -13.38 21.89 -12.30
C ALA A 64 -12.50 21.14 -13.33
N SER A 65 -12.71 21.38 -14.63
CA SER A 65 -11.86 20.86 -15.72
C SER A 65 -10.54 21.61 -15.89
N GLU A 66 -10.44 22.82 -15.38
CA GLU A 66 -9.25 23.68 -15.47
C GLU A 66 -8.28 23.41 -14.30
N ILE A 67 -8.69 22.64 -13.30
CA ILE A 67 -7.88 22.27 -12.14
C ILE A 67 -7.39 20.83 -12.26
N LEU A 68 -6.07 20.66 -12.26
CA LEU A 68 -5.42 19.35 -12.20
C LEU A 68 -4.92 19.07 -10.78
N VAL A 69 -5.34 17.96 -10.18
CA VAL A 69 -4.91 17.56 -8.83
C VAL A 69 -4.15 16.23 -8.88
N LEU A 70 -2.87 16.26 -8.52
CA LEU A 70 -1.93 15.14 -8.57
C LEU A 70 -1.41 14.76 -7.17
N THR A 71 -1.18 13.47 -6.97
CA THR A 71 -0.56 12.92 -5.76
C THR A 71 0.18 11.63 -6.07
N PHE A 72 1.10 11.21 -5.19
CA PHE A 72 1.92 10.01 -5.41
C PHE A 72 1.11 8.71 -5.31
N SER A 73 0.32 8.55 -4.24
CA SER A 73 -0.33 7.27 -3.93
C SER A 73 -1.81 7.26 -4.28
N ARG A 74 -2.32 6.08 -4.67
CA ARG A 74 -3.76 5.88 -4.90
C ARG A 74 -4.58 6.07 -3.63
N ALA A 75 -4.01 5.73 -2.47
CA ALA A 75 -4.64 5.95 -1.17
C ALA A 75 -4.86 7.44 -0.92
N ALA A 76 -3.83 8.28 -1.13
CA ALA A 76 -3.95 9.73 -1.04
C ALA A 76 -4.95 10.29 -2.07
N ALA A 77 -4.90 9.80 -3.32
CA ALA A 77 -5.84 10.24 -4.35
C ALA A 77 -7.29 9.90 -3.98
N ARG A 78 -7.53 8.70 -3.42
CA ARG A 78 -8.84 8.26 -2.94
C ARG A 78 -9.32 9.11 -1.77
N GLU A 79 -8.47 9.30 -0.76
CA GLU A 79 -8.80 10.12 0.41
C GLU A 79 -9.14 11.55 0.01
N LEU A 80 -8.32 12.17 -0.84
CA LEU A 80 -8.56 13.53 -1.32
C LEU A 80 -9.87 13.62 -2.11
N ARG A 81 -10.17 12.66 -2.99
CA ARG A 81 -11.49 12.58 -3.68
C ARG A 81 -12.65 12.48 -2.69
N GLU A 82 -12.54 11.60 -1.69
CA GLU A 82 -13.59 11.42 -0.69
C GLU A 82 -13.83 12.69 0.11
N ARG A 83 -12.76 13.39 0.51
CA ARG A 83 -12.87 14.68 1.21
C ARG A 83 -13.43 15.79 0.33
N ILE A 84 -13.03 15.88 -0.94
CA ILE A 84 -13.63 16.82 -1.92
C ILE A 84 -15.12 16.55 -2.08
N VAL A 85 -15.55 15.28 -2.14
CA VAL A 85 -16.98 14.94 -2.28
C VAL A 85 -17.77 15.28 -1.01
N ARG A 86 -17.19 15.02 0.17
CA ARG A 86 -17.87 15.25 1.46
C ARG A 86 -17.92 16.72 1.85
N HIS A 87 -16.79 17.41 1.74
CA HIS A 87 -16.60 18.76 2.27
C HIS A 87 -16.57 19.83 1.19
N GLY A 88 -16.34 19.45 -0.07
CA GLY A 88 -16.39 20.39 -1.17
C GLY A 88 -17.80 20.91 -1.41
N GLU A 89 -17.92 22.21 -1.64
CA GLU A 89 -19.16 22.83 -2.07
C GLU A 89 -19.16 22.95 -3.60
N ARG A 90 -18.14 23.63 -4.13
CA ARG A 90 -17.97 23.95 -5.55
C ARG A 90 -16.97 23.01 -6.21
N ALA A 91 -15.97 22.55 -5.45
CA ALA A 91 -14.93 21.65 -5.94
C ALA A 91 -15.39 20.19 -6.16
N ARG A 92 -16.66 19.83 -5.91
CA ARG A 92 -17.15 18.43 -5.98
C ARG A 92 -16.88 17.69 -7.30
N ARG A 93 -16.67 18.44 -8.39
CA ARG A 93 -16.37 17.90 -9.72
C ARG A 93 -14.87 17.75 -10.01
N VAL A 94 -14.01 18.37 -9.20
CA VAL A 94 -12.55 18.27 -9.31
C VAL A 94 -12.12 16.83 -9.04
N ARG A 95 -11.16 16.34 -9.82
CA ARG A 95 -10.69 14.95 -9.72
C ARG A 95 -9.21 14.91 -9.34
N ALA A 96 -8.92 14.43 -8.13
CA ALA A 96 -7.56 14.02 -7.78
C ALA A 96 -7.17 12.75 -8.51
N GLN A 97 -5.94 12.61 -8.98
CA GLN A 97 -5.41 11.43 -9.67
C GLN A 97 -3.96 11.17 -9.24
N THR A 98 -3.47 9.95 -9.48
CA THR A 98 -2.04 9.68 -9.30
C THR A 98 -1.26 10.11 -10.54
N PHE A 99 0.04 10.38 -10.40
CA PHE A 99 0.92 10.67 -11.54
C PHE A 99 0.82 9.61 -12.64
N ASP A 100 0.85 8.32 -12.27
CA ASP A 100 0.72 7.21 -13.21
C ASP A 100 -0.60 7.19 -13.98
N ALA A 101 -1.71 7.50 -13.29
CA ALA A 101 -3.03 7.51 -13.90
C ALA A 101 -3.18 8.68 -14.87
N TRP A 102 -2.64 9.85 -14.51
CA TRP A 102 -2.65 11.03 -15.35
C TRP A 102 -1.73 10.86 -16.57
N ALA A 103 -0.49 10.41 -16.37
CA ALA A 103 0.46 10.13 -17.44
C ALA A 103 -0.11 9.16 -18.49
N TYR A 104 -0.76 8.08 -18.04
CA TYR A 104 -1.45 7.15 -18.93
C TYR A 104 -2.59 7.84 -19.72
N GLY A 105 -3.33 8.75 -19.08
CA GLY A 105 -4.35 9.57 -19.74
C GLY A 105 -3.78 10.44 -20.85
N VAL A 106 -2.70 11.18 -20.55
CA VAL A 106 -1.99 12.04 -21.52
C VAL A 106 -1.51 11.23 -22.72
N LEU A 107 -0.88 10.08 -22.47
CA LEU A 107 -0.36 9.21 -23.55
C LEU A 107 -1.45 8.63 -24.44
N ARG A 108 -2.59 8.23 -23.85
CA ARG A 108 -3.72 7.72 -24.63
C ARG A 108 -4.34 8.76 -25.53
N GLN A 109 -4.26 10.03 -25.15
CA GLN A 109 -4.75 11.13 -25.96
C GLN A 109 -3.75 11.54 -27.04
N ALA A 110 -2.48 11.69 -26.67
CA ALA A 110 -1.42 12.09 -27.59
C ALA A 110 -1.08 11.01 -28.62
N TYR A 111 -1.17 9.73 -28.23
CA TYR A 111 -0.80 8.57 -29.04
C TYR A 111 -1.88 7.48 -28.97
N PRO A 112 -3.08 7.70 -29.55
CA PRO A 112 -4.23 6.80 -29.42
C PRO A 112 -4.01 5.43 -30.06
N ASP A 113 -3.16 5.35 -31.09
CA ASP A 113 -2.88 4.12 -31.84
C ASP A 113 -1.83 3.22 -31.18
N ARG A 114 -1.19 3.67 -30.09
CA ARG A 114 -0.17 2.91 -29.37
C ARG A 114 -0.78 2.21 -28.15
N ASP A 115 -0.54 0.90 -28.03
CA ASP A 115 -0.89 0.18 -26.80
C ASP A 115 0.14 0.45 -25.70
N TRP A 116 -0.32 1.13 -24.66
CA TRP A 116 0.46 1.45 -23.46
C TRP A 116 0.25 0.45 -22.33
N SER A 117 -0.63 -0.54 -22.50
CA SER A 117 -1.00 -1.47 -21.42
C SER A 117 0.14 -2.40 -20.99
N GLY A 118 0.97 -2.84 -21.96
CA GLY A 118 2.15 -3.68 -21.72
C GLY A 118 3.45 -2.94 -21.39
N VAL A 119 3.44 -1.60 -21.39
CA VAL A 119 4.62 -0.77 -21.08
C VAL A 119 4.78 -0.64 -19.57
N SER A 120 6.01 -0.63 -19.03
CA SER A 120 6.23 -0.45 -17.58
C SER A 120 5.70 0.90 -17.09
N PHE A 121 5.45 1.04 -15.77
CA PHE A 121 4.94 2.30 -15.21
C PHE A 121 5.92 3.46 -15.46
N ASP A 122 7.20 3.24 -15.18
CA ASP A 122 8.22 4.29 -15.29
C ASP A 122 8.46 4.71 -16.74
N GLU A 123 8.44 3.77 -17.70
CA GLU A 123 8.49 4.11 -19.13
C GLU A 123 7.30 4.96 -19.59
N ARG A 124 6.10 4.71 -19.03
CA ARG A 124 4.93 5.56 -19.32
C ARG A 124 5.09 6.96 -18.74
N ILE A 125 5.62 7.08 -17.52
CA ILE A 125 5.88 8.39 -16.91
C ILE A 125 6.86 9.19 -17.79
N ARG A 126 7.99 8.58 -18.18
CA ARG A 126 8.99 9.23 -19.04
C ARG A 126 8.43 9.64 -20.40
N ALA A 127 7.66 8.75 -21.03
CA ALA A 127 7.02 9.06 -22.30
C ALA A 127 6.00 10.19 -22.17
N ALA A 128 5.27 10.26 -21.05
CA ALA A 128 4.33 11.34 -20.79
C ALA A 128 5.04 12.68 -20.58
N ALA A 129 6.19 12.70 -19.90
CA ALA A 129 6.99 13.92 -19.72
C ALA A 129 7.39 14.52 -21.08
N VAL A 130 7.95 13.69 -21.95
CA VAL A 130 8.30 14.08 -23.33
C VAL A 130 7.07 14.52 -24.14
N ALA A 131 5.90 13.91 -23.91
CA ALA A 131 4.67 14.32 -24.59
C ALA A 131 4.20 15.70 -24.12
N VAL A 132 4.26 15.97 -22.81
CA VAL A 132 3.90 17.26 -22.20
C VAL A 132 4.80 18.37 -22.74
N GLU A 133 6.12 18.16 -22.79
CA GLU A 133 7.07 19.11 -23.39
C GLU A 133 6.73 19.44 -24.85
N LYS A 134 6.21 18.46 -25.59
CA LYS A 134 5.77 18.61 -26.99
C LYS A 134 4.37 19.21 -27.14
N GLY A 135 3.75 19.69 -26.06
CA GLY A 135 2.43 20.31 -26.11
C GLY A 135 1.27 19.30 -26.17
N ALA A 136 1.41 18.08 -25.64
CA ALA A 136 0.34 17.08 -25.67
C ALA A 136 -1.00 17.53 -25.03
N LEU A 137 -0.99 18.55 -24.18
CA LEU A 137 -2.21 19.13 -23.58
C LEU A 137 -2.83 20.24 -24.43
N GLU A 138 -2.25 20.56 -25.57
CA GLU A 138 -2.76 21.54 -26.55
C GLU A 138 -3.36 20.85 -27.79
N VAL A 139 -3.33 19.51 -27.83
CA VAL A 139 -3.77 18.73 -28.98
C VAL A 139 -5.24 18.34 -28.86
N GLY A 140 -6.01 18.59 -29.92
CA GLY A 140 -7.42 18.23 -30.02
C GLY A 140 -8.29 19.13 -29.14
N ASP A 141 -9.20 18.53 -28.38
CA ASP A 141 -10.09 19.24 -27.42
C ASP A 141 -9.47 19.39 -26.02
N SER A 142 -8.17 19.09 -25.86
CA SER A 142 -7.50 19.31 -24.57
C SER A 142 -7.24 20.80 -24.33
N VAL A 143 -7.42 21.19 -23.08
CA VAL A 143 -7.04 22.50 -22.57
C VAL A 143 -6.02 22.25 -21.46
N PRO A 144 -4.87 22.94 -21.47
CA PRO A 144 -3.94 22.85 -20.35
C PRO A 144 -4.62 23.33 -19.06
N PRO A 145 -4.22 22.79 -17.90
CA PRO A 145 -4.78 23.24 -16.63
C PRO A 145 -4.42 24.71 -16.38
N ALA A 146 -5.37 25.50 -15.87
CA ALA A 146 -5.13 26.84 -15.35
C ALA A 146 -4.49 26.79 -13.95
N HIS A 147 -4.75 25.73 -13.18
CA HIS A 147 -4.11 25.52 -11.88
C HIS A 147 -3.76 24.05 -11.63
N VAL A 148 -2.54 23.81 -11.13
CA VAL A 148 -2.06 22.47 -10.75
C VAL A 148 -1.88 22.38 -9.23
N VAL A 149 -2.54 21.42 -8.60
CA VAL A 149 -2.34 21.06 -7.19
C VAL A 149 -1.51 19.79 -7.11
N ILE A 150 -0.42 19.82 -6.35
CA ILE A 150 0.46 18.67 -6.14
C ILE A 150 0.56 18.39 -4.65
N ASP A 151 0.06 17.23 -4.22
CA ASP A 151 0.14 16.77 -2.83
C ASP A 151 1.26 15.74 -2.64
N GLU A 152 1.82 15.69 -1.44
CA GLU A 152 2.93 14.83 -1.03
C GLU A 152 4.18 14.97 -1.90
N VAL A 153 4.55 16.21 -2.25
CA VAL A 153 5.66 16.48 -3.19
C VAL A 153 7.01 15.92 -2.74
N GLN A 154 7.22 15.70 -1.44
CA GLN A 154 8.45 15.09 -0.93
C GLN A 154 8.67 13.63 -1.38
N ASP A 155 7.64 12.99 -1.95
CA ASP A 155 7.69 11.62 -2.48
C ASP A 155 7.88 11.61 -4.02
N LEU A 156 8.05 12.79 -4.63
CA LEU A 156 8.27 12.96 -6.06
C LEU A 156 9.75 12.71 -6.40
N LEU A 157 10.04 11.52 -6.97
CA LEU A 157 11.39 11.07 -7.30
C LEU A 157 11.50 10.61 -8.77
N GLY A 158 12.71 10.71 -9.35
CA GLY A 158 13.05 10.16 -10.67
C GLY A 158 12.13 10.65 -11.80
N ASP A 159 11.67 9.73 -12.66
CA ASP A 159 10.82 10.06 -13.82
C ASP A 159 9.56 10.86 -13.45
N ARG A 160 8.98 10.66 -12.25
CA ARG A 160 7.78 11.40 -11.79
C ARG A 160 8.11 12.86 -11.49
N ARG A 161 9.31 13.14 -10.96
CA ARG A 161 9.83 14.50 -10.78
C ARG A 161 9.94 15.19 -12.12
N GLU A 162 10.58 14.54 -13.07
CA GLU A 162 10.78 15.07 -14.43
C GLU A 162 9.44 15.38 -15.13
N LEU A 163 8.43 14.52 -14.98
CA LEU A 163 7.09 14.77 -15.50
C LEU A 163 6.45 16.05 -14.95
N VAL A 164 6.61 16.32 -13.65
CA VAL A 164 6.06 17.51 -13.01
C VAL A 164 6.85 18.75 -13.41
N GLU A 165 8.18 18.67 -13.46
CA GLU A 165 9.03 19.76 -13.93
C GLU A 165 8.67 20.16 -15.35
N ALA A 166 8.53 19.18 -16.26
CA ALA A 166 8.10 19.40 -17.64
C ALA A 166 6.72 20.08 -17.72
N LEU A 167 5.77 19.68 -16.86
CA LEU A 167 4.43 20.28 -16.81
C LEU A 167 4.50 21.75 -16.36
N LEU A 168 5.16 22.02 -15.23
CA LEU A 168 5.21 23.37 -14.66
C LEU A 168 6.04 24.32 -15.51
N ASP A 169 7.14 23.84 -16.12
CA ASP A 169 7.97 24.64 -17.01
C ASP A 169 7.26 24.96 -18.33
N ARG A 170 6.57 23.98 -18.94
CA ARG A 170 5.87 24.17 -20.22
C ARG A 170 4.75 25.21 -20.14
N TYR A 171 4.00 25.24 -19.04
CA TYR A 171 2.80 26.07 -18.89
C TYR A 171 2.97 27.23 -17.90
N GLN A 172 4.20 27.59 -17.53
CA GLN A 172 4.50 28.60 -16.51
C GLN A 172 3.79 29.95 -16.71
N ASP A 173 3.54 30.36 -17.96
CA ASP A 173 2.91 31.65 -18.29
C ASP A 173 1.37 31.63 -18.20
N SER A 174 0.76 30.45 -18.06
CA SER A 174 -0.70 30.27 -18.15
C SER A 174 -1.28 29.42 -17.02
N CYS A 175 -0.44 28.97 -16.09
CA CYS A 175 -0.80 28.02 -15.06
C CYS A 175 -0.21 28.43 -13.69
N GLY A 176 -1.09 28.65 -12.71
CA GLY A 176 -0.68 28.71 -11.31
C GLY A 176 -0.47 27.31 -10.72
N PHE A 177 0.12 27.23 -9.52
CA PHE A 177 0.22 25.95 -8.83
C PHE A 177 0.14 26.07 -7.31
N THR A 178 -0.28 24.98 -6.68
CA THR A 178 -0.21 24.78 -5.24
C THR A 178 0.50 23.47 -4.97
N VAL A 179 1.74 23.56 -4.52
CA VAL A 179 2.57 22.41 -4.14
C VAL A 179 2.54 22.28 -2.63
N VAL A 180 2.16 21.11 -2.12
CA VAL A 180 2.09 20.83 -0.68
C VAL A 180 2.99 19.64 -0.34
N GLY A 181 3.81 19.80 0.70
CA GLY A 181 4.57 18.67 1.24
C GLY A 181 5.40 19.01 2.46
N ASP A 182 6.17 18.01 2.88
CA ASP A 182 7.04 18.08 4.05
C ASP A 182 8.30 17.25 3.83
N ALA A 183 9.43 17.93 3.65
CA ALA A 183 10.71 17.26 3.47
C ALA A 183 11.03 16.31 4.64
N ALA A 184 10.64 16.62 5.90
CA ALA A 184 10.88 15.74 7.04
C ALA A 184 10.17 14.38 6.93
N GLN A 185 9.20 14.24 6.02
CA GLN A 185 8.50 12.99 5.77
C GLN A 185 8.92 12.29 4.48
N SER A 186 9.98 12.74 3.79
CA SER A 186 10.50 12.04 2.61
C SER A 186 11.16 10.74 3.06
N VAL A 187 10.51 9.60 2.81
CA VAL A 187 10.98 8.27 3.20
C VAL A 187 11.01 7.28 2.05
N TYR A 188 10.56 7.64 0.84
CA TYR A 188 10.59 6.73 -0.32
C TYR A 188 11.93 6.72 -1.08
N GLY A 189 12.93 7.46 -0.63
CA GLY A 189 14.27 7.49 -1.23
C GLY A 189 14.92 6.10 -1.38
N PHE A 190 14.56 5.12 -0.54
CA PHE A 190 15.05 3.73 -0.65
C PHE A 190 14.75 3.05 -2.00
N GLN A 191 13.81 3.59 -2.79
CA GLN A 191 13.52 3.11 -4.15
C GLN A 191 14.69 3.36 -5.11
N ILE A 192 15.49 4.40 -4.85
CA ILE A 192 16.70 4.72 -5.60
C ILE A 192 17.83 3.85 -5.07
N HIS A 193 18.38 3.01 -5.94
CA HIS A 193 19.33 1.97 -5.57
C HIS A 193 20.76 2.45 -5.42
N ASP A 194 21.13 3.48 -6.17
CA ASP A 194 22.44 4.11 -6.11
C ASP A 194 22.46 5.15 -4.98
N PRO A 195 23.37 5.06 -4.00
CA PRO A 195 23.42 6.00 -2.88
C PRO A 195 23.66 7.45 -3.30
N ASP A 196 24.54 7.68 -4.29
CA ASP A 196 24.87 9.02 -4.77
C ASP A 196 23.67 9.65 -5.51
N GLU A 197 22.97 8.87 -6.34
CA GLU A 197 21.73 9.27 -6.99
C GLU A 197 20.63 9.58 -5.95
N ARG A 198 20.53 8.79 -4.89
CA ARG A 198 19.52 8.99 -3.83
C ARG A 198 19.78 10.26 -3.04
N GLU A 199 21.04 10.52 -2.69
CA GLU A 199 21.44 11.75 -2.02
C GLU A 199 21.13 12.96 -2.92
N ALA A 200 21.50 12.89 -4.20
CA ALA A 200 21.25 13.94 -5.17
C ALA A 200 19.75 14.21 -5.43
N GLU A 201 18.87 13.21 -5.26
CA GLU A 201 17.43 13.41 -5.42
C GLU A 201 16.73 13.99 -4.18
N THR A 202 17.33 13.86 -2.99
CA THR A 202 16.67 14.30 -1.77
C THR A 202 16.54 15.82 -1.72
N GLY A 203 15.32 16.33 -1.82
CA GLY A 203 15.04 17.77 -1.80
C GLY A 203 15.22 18.47 -3.14
N ARG A 204 15.71 17.76 -4.18
CA ARG A 204 15.99 18.32 -5.51
C ARG A 204 14.83 19.09 -6.12
N PHE A 205 13.61 18.55 -6.03
CA PHE A 205 12.43 19.23 -6.55
C PHE A 205 12.14 20.56 -5.83
N PHE A 206 12.32 20.62 -4.51
CA PHE A 206 12.11 21.87 -3.76
C PHE A 206 13.15 22.92 -4.16
N ASP A 207 14.40 22.51 -4.36
CA ASP A 207 15.47 23.41 -4.76
C ASP A 207 15.27 23.90 -6.21
N TRP A 208 14.83 23.02 -7.11
CA TRP A 208 14.42 23.38 -8.47
C TRP A 208 13.26 24.37 -8.47
N LEU A 209 12.21 24.13 -7.68
CA LEU A 209 11.04 25.01 -7.63
C LEU A 209 11.41 26.43 -7.19
N ARG A 210 12.27 26.54 -6.16
CA ARG A 210 12.78 27.83 -5.68
C ARG A 210 13.67 28.53 -6.69
N ALA A 211 14.47 27.78 -7.45
CA ALA A 211 15.35 28.34 -8.46
C ALA A 211 14.58 28.80 -9.71
N SER A 212 13.66 27.99 -10.21
CA SER A 212 12.90 28.26 -11.44
C SER A 212 11.85 29.36 -11.27
N PHE A 213 11.30 29.54 -10.06
CA PHE A 213 10.21 30.48 -9.80
C PHE A 213 10.58 31.54 -8.74
N ALA A 214 11.86 31.86 -8.59
CA ALA A 214 12.38 32.69 -7.50
C ALA A 214 11.64 34.05 -7.31
N ASP A 215 11.23 34.68 -8.40
CA ASP A 215 10.60 36.01 -8.37
C ASP A 215 9.10 35.98 -8.00
N ASP A 216 8.42 34.86 -8.25
CA ASP A 216 6.96 34.74 -8.15
C ASP A 216 6.49 33.66 -7.16
N LEU A 217 7.41 32.89 -6.55
CA LEU A 217 7.08 31.79 -5.65
C LEU A 217 6.70 32.30 -4.26
N VAL A 218 5.46 32.00 -3.85
CA VAL A 218 4.94 32.29 -2.51
C VAL A 218 5.16 31.08 -1.60
N GLU A 219 6.07 31.21 -0.64
CA GLU A 219 6.31 30.17 0.38
C GLU A 219 5.46 30.39 1.65
N LEU A 220 4.55 29.46 1.94
CA LEU A 220 3.71 29.46 3.12
C LEU A 220 3.98 28.23 4.00
N ARG A 221 3.68 28.34 5.30
CA ARG A 221 3.90 27.27 6.27
C ARG A 221 2.64 27.00 7.08
N LEU A 222 2.37 25.72 7.35
CA LEU A 222 1.35 25.27 8.30
C LEU A 222 2.05 24.65 9.51
N THR A 223 1.99 25.33 10.65
CA THR A 223 2.77 24.98 11.86
C THR A 223 1.91 24.32 12.95
N GLU A 224 0.61 24.60 12.98
CA GLU A 224 -0.29 23.99 13.97
C GLU A 224 -0.54 22.50 13.67
N ASN A 225 -0.49 21.65 14.70
CA ASN A 225 -0.76 20.22 14.59
C ASN A 225 -2.13 19.87 15.21
N PHE A 226 -3.01 19.31 14.38
CA PHE A 226 -4.38 18.90 14.75
C PHE A 226 -4.51 17.39 14.99
N ARG A 227 -3.45 16.61 14.71
CA ARG A 227 -3.46 15.14 14.85
C ARG A 227 -3.12 14.73 16.28
N ALA A 228 -1.93 15.09 16.74
CA ALA A 228 -1.39 14.64 18.01
C ALA A 228 -2.11 15.36 19.15
N ALA A 229 -2.86 14.62 19.95
CA ALA A 229 -3.73 15.15 21.01
C ALA A 229 -3.05 15.23 22.38
N THR A 230 -1.96 14.48 22.58
CA THR A 230 -1.26 14.35 23.87
C THR A 230 0.17 14.89 23.78
N ALA A 231 0.85 15.04 24.92
CA ALA A 231 2.24 15.47 24.94
C ALA A 231 3.16 14.41 24.33
N GLU A 232 2.86 13.14 24.63
CA GLU A 232 3.57 11.94 24.19
C GLU A 232 3.52 11.79 22.66
N ALA A 233 2.35 12.03 22.04
CA ALA A 233 2.23 12.02 20.58
C ALA A 233 2.90 13.24 19.91
N ARG A 234 3.16 14.32 20.65
CA ARG A 234 3.77 15.56 20.14
C ARG A 234 5.29 15.60 20.25
N ILE A 235 5.93 14.69 20.99
CA ILE A 235 7.35 14.78 21.37
C ILE A 235 8.30 14.97 20.18
N ALA A 236 8.02 14.33 19.04
CA ALA A 236 8.88 14.42 17.86
C ALA A 236 8.68 15.72 17.07
N LEU A 237 7.51 16.38 17.15
CA LEU A 237 7.11 17.44 16.21
C LEU A 237 8.09 18.62 16.16
N ALA A 238 8.70 18.97 17.30
CA ALA A 238 9.68 20.06 17.40
C ALA A 238 10.93 19.83 16.53
N HIS A 239 11.24 18.59 16.15
CA HIS A 239 12.40 18.25 15.32
C HIS A 239 12.12 18.36 13.82
N GLY A 240 10.85 18.49 13.41
CA GLY A 240 10.43 18.58 12.01
C GLY A 240 11.17 19.67 11.22
N PRO A 241 11.21 20.93 11.69
CA PRO A 241 11.91 22.01 10.98
C PRO A 241 13.41 21.75 10.79
N ARG A 242 14.09 21.16 11.78
CA ARG A 242 15.50 20.77 11.66
C ARG A 242 15.66 19.65 10.63
N LEU A 243 14.79 18.62 10.66
CA LEU A 243 14.80 17.53 9.68
C LEU A 243 14.55 17.99 8.23
N GLN A 244 13.72 19.01 8.02
CA GLN A 244 13.49 19.61 6.69
C GLN A 244 14.77 20.25 6.14
N ALA A 245 15.61 20.78 7.01
CA ALA A 245 16.83 21.50 6.66
C ALA A 245 18.08 20.61 6.59
N VAL A 246 18.01 19.34 7.02
CA VAL A 246 19.16 18.42 7.01
C VAL A 246 19.79 18.33 5.62
N ARG A 247 21.12 18.50 5.56
CA ARG A 247 21.93 18.38 4.34
C ARG A 247 23.14 17.45 4.48
N SER A 248 23.43 16.92 5.68
CA SER A 248 24.58 16.03 5.88
C SER A 248 24.24 14.83 6.76
N ALA A 249 25.01 13.75 6.59
CA ALA A 249 24.88 12.54 7.40
C ALA A 249 25.17 12.78 8.89
N ASP A 250 26.12 13.67 9.23
CA ASP A 250 26.48 13.99 10.62
C ASP A 250 25.34 14.72 11.36
N GLU A 251 24.70 15.69 10.70
CA GLU A 251 23.54 16.38 11.27
C GLU A 251 22.36 15.40 11.45
N ALA A 252 22.15 14.53 10.46
CA ALA A 252 21.15 13.47 10.52
C ALA A 252 21.42 12.48 11.66
N ALA A 253 22.68 12.12 11.92
CA ALA A 253 23.08 11.25 13.01
C ALA A 253 22.67 11.82 14.37
N GLY A 254 22.95 13.12 14.59
CA GLY A 254 22.58 13.82 15.81
C GLY A 254 21.08 13.87 16.02
N LEU A 255 20.33 14.27 14.98
CA LEU A 255 18.87 14.30 15.02
C LEU A 255 18.23 12.92 15.24
N TYR A 256 18.81 11.88 14.65
CA TYR A 256 18.36 10.51 14.85
C TYR A 256 18.51 10.07 16.31
N GLU A 257 19.67 10.31 16.93
CA GLU A 257 19.88 9.95 18.34
C GLU A 257 19.00 10.80 19.28
N GLU A 258 18.80 12.09 19.00
CA GLU A 258 17.87 12.93 19.76
C GLU A 258 16.43 12.37 19.71
N LEU A 259 15.94 12.00 18.52
CA LEU A 259 14.62 11.38 18.37
C LEU A 259 14.54 10.01 19.05
N ARG A 260 15.62 9.22 18.96
CA ARG A 260 15.71 7.91 19.60
C ARG A 260 15.68 8.04 21.12
N ASP A 261 16.40 8.99 21.69
CA ASP A 261 16.39 9.25 23.14
C ASP A 261 15.01 9.67 23.63
N LEU A 262 14.28 10.50 22.87
CA LEU A 262 12.89 10.85 23.17
C LEU A 262 11.96 9.63 23.13
N LEU A 263 12.10 8.77 22.12
CA LEU A 263 11.29 7.56 22.00
C LEU A 263 11.57 6.58 23.15
N LEU A 264 12.83 6.47 23.57
CA LEU A 264 13.29 5.51 24.59
C LEU A 264 13.18 6.04 26.02
N ASP A 265 12.51 7.17 26.23
CA ASP A 265 12.12 7.59 27.57
C ASP A 265 11.33 6.46 28.26
N PRO A 266 11.67 6.09 29.52
CA PRO A 266 10.98 5.02 30.24
C PRO A 266 9.46 5.14 30.30
N VAL A 267 8.89 6.36 30.18
CA VAL A 267 7.43 6.58 30.12
C VAL A 267 6.80 5.96 28.87
N ASN A 268 7.56 5.83 27.79
CA ASN A 268 7.14 5.26 26.51
C ASN A 268 7.42 3.76 26.43
N ALA A 269 8.02 3.14 27.45
CA ALA A 269 8.40 1.74 27.42
C ALA A 269 7.18 0.83 27.57
N LEU A 270 6.96 -0.03 26.58
CA LEU A 270 6.06 -1.16 26.67
C LEU A 270 6.87 -2.42 27.06
N GLY A 271 6.25 -3.34 27.80
CA GLY A 271 6.84 -4.65 28.06
C GLY A 271 7.09 -5.44 26.76
N ASP A 272 7.88 -6.50 26.83
CA ASP A 272 8.20 -7.34 25.68
C ASP A 272 6.94 -7.94 25.02
N LEU A 273 6.94 -8.10 23.70
CA LEU A 273 5.85 -8.76 22.96
C LEU A 273 5.74 -10.27 23.26
N THR A 274 6.66 -10.82 24.05
CA THR A 274 6.58 -12.18 24.60
C THR A 274 5.95 -12.23 25.99
N ASP A 275 5.81 -11.09 26.67
CA ASP A 275 5.20 -10.96 27.98
C ASP A 275 3.68 -11.06 27.92
N ALA A 276 3.10 -11.80 28.87
CA ALA A 276 1.66 -12.07 28.88
C ALA A 276 0.82 -10.82 29.17
N TYR A 277 1.30 -9.90 30.01
CA TYR A 277 0.57 -8.69 30.38
C TYR A 277 0.55 -7.67 29.22
N THR A 278 1.69 -7.51 28.54
CA THR A 278 1.77 -6.71 27.30
C THR A 278 0.76 -7.21 26.27
N LEU A 279 0.78 -8.52 26.00
CA LEU A 279 -0.10 -9.12 24.99
C LEU A 279 -1.59 -9.00 25.38
N GLN A 280 -1.92 -9.20 26.65
CA GLN A 280 -3.29 -9.01 27.15
C GLN A 280 -3.75 -7.55 26.98
N SER A 281 -2.85 -6.59 27.18
CA SER A 281 -3.14 -5.17 26.95
C SER A 281 -3.44 -4.89 25.48
N LEU A 282 -2.76 -5.58 24.55
CA LEU A 282 -3.05 -5.48 23.12
C LEU A 282 -4.39 -6.14 22.73
N GLN A 283 -4.75 -7.27 23.34
CA GLN A 283 -6.02 -7.96 23.07
C GLN A 283 -7.25 -7.10 23.41
N ASN A 284 -7.14 -6.31 24.48
CA ASN A 284 -8.23 -5.49 24.99
C ASN A 284 -8.25 -4.06 24.42
N LEU A 285 -7.50 -3.80 23.35
CA LEU A 285 -7.52 -2.51 22.67
C LEU A 285 -8.84 -2.32 21.92
N ASP A 286 -9.52 -1.22 22.23
CA ASP A 286 -10.67 -0.75 21.46
C ASP A 286 -10.27 0.21 20.33
N ASP A 287 -9.16 0.92 20.51
CA ASP A 287 -8.64 1.91 19.57
C ASP A 287 -7.76 1.29 18.48
N THR A 288 -7.47 2.08 17.43
CA THR A 288 -6.57 1.66 16.35
C THR A 288 -5.11 1.68 16.80
N CYS A 289 -4.37 0.61 16.52
CA CYS A 289 -2.98 0.48 16.94
C CYS A 289 -2.08 0.01 15.79
N ALA A 290 -0.96 0.70 15.58
CA ALA A 290 0.09 0.26 14.67
C ALA A 290 1.33 -0.21 15.43
N ILE A 291 1.87 -1.36 15.04
CA ILE A 291 3.21 -1.81 15.42
C ILE A 291 4.13 -1.56 14.22
N LEU A 292 4.98 -0.55 14.35
CA LEU A 292 5.86 -0.07 13.29
C LEU A 292 7.25 -0.68 13.38
N THR A 293 7.70 -1.26 12.27
CA THR A 293 9.01 -1.90 12.13
C THR A 293 9.88 -1.17 11.11
N ARG A 294 11.20 -1.36 11.21
CA ARG A 294 12.18 -0.82 10.25
C ARG A 294 12.03 -1.49 8.88
N ASP A 295 11.93 -2.82 8.88
CA ASP A 295 11.90 -3.63 7.67
C ASP A 295 10.83 -4.73 7.68
N ASN A 296 10.61 -5.32 6.51
CA ASN A 296 9.62 -6.38 6.30
C ASN A 296 9.96 -7.69 7.03
N GLY A 297 11.24 -7.96 7.31
CA GLY A 297 11.66 -9.12 8.08
C GLY A 297 11.20 -9.01 9.54
N GLN A 298 11.41 -7.86 10.16
CA GLN A 298 10.87 -7.56 11.50
C GLN A 298 9.34 -7.67 11.53
N ALA A 299 8.65 -7.11 10.52
CA ALA A 299 7.19 -7.17 10.44
C ALA A 299 6.67 -8.62 10.40
N LEU A 300 7.33 -9.51 9.64
CA LEU A 300 7.00 -10.93 9.57
C LEU A 300 7.22 -11.65 10.91
N VAL A 301 8.30 -11.35 11.62
CA VAL A 301 8.60 -11.96 12.92
C VAL A 301 7.63 -11.49 13.99
N VAL A 302 7.32 -10.18 14.04
CA VAL A 302 6.30 -9.63 14.95
C VAL A 302 4.94 -10.25 14.67
N SER A 303 4.53 -10.31 13.40
CA SER A 303 3.25 -10.92 13.01
C SER A 303 3.16 -12.39 13.43
N ARG A 304 4.25 -13.15 13.24
CA ARG A 304 4.34 -14.54 13.72
C ARG A 304 4.14 -14.64 15.25
N LEU A 305 4.83 -13.81 16.04
CA LEU A 305 4.72 -13.83 17.50
C LEU A 305 3.30 -13.50 17.97
N LEU A 306 2.67 -12.51 17.35
CA LEU A 306 1.29 -12.15 17.65
C LEU A 306 0.32 -13.31 17.33
N HIS A 307 0.50 -13.99 16.20
CA HIS A 307 -0.32 -15.16 15.85
C HIS A 307 -0.09 -16.35 16.81
N GLU A 308 1.15 -16.63 17.21
CA GLU A 308 1.47 -17.68 18.20
C GLU A 308 0.79 -17.44 19.57
N ARG A 309 0.37 -16.20 19.83
CA ARG A 309 -0.33 -15.77 21.05
C ARG A 309 -1.81 -15.45 20.83
N GLY A 310 -2.35 -15.78 19.65
CA GLY A 310 -3.76 -15.59 19.32
C GLY A 310 -4.21 -14.14 19.21
N ILE A 311 -3.30 -13.20 18.96
CA ILE A 311 -3.62 -11.78 18.78
C ILE A 311 -4.09 -11.57 17.34
N GLU A 312 -5.35 -11.13 17.17
CA GLU A 312 -5.87 -10.74 15.87
C GLU A 312 -5.18 -9.45 15.40
N HIS A 313 -4.55 -9.52 14.22
CA HIS A 313 -3.87 -8.39 13.60
C HIS A 313 -3.77 -8.62 12.09
N ARG A 314 -3.40 -7.56 11.35
CA ARG A 314 -3.09 -7.65 9.92
C ARG A 314 -1.66 -7.19 9.65
N LEU A 315 -0.93 -7.96 8.85
CA LEU A 315 0.33 -7.53 8.27
C LEU A 315 0.04 -6.68 7.03
N ARG A 316 0.49 -5.42 7.01
CA ARG A 316 0.21 -4.52 5.90
C ARG A 316 0.94 -4.92 4.63
N ARG A 317 0.18 -5.04 3.54
CA ARG A 317 0.64 -5.46 2.22
C ARG A 317 1.42 -4.36 1.50
N PRO A 318 2.28 -4.72 0.53
CA PRO A 318 2.76 -3.77 -0.47
C PRO A 318 1.59 -3.16 -1.27
N LEU A 319 1.74 -1.94 -1.79
CA LEU A 319 0.69 -1.25 -2.56
C LEU A 319 0.40 -1.90 -3.93
N GLU A 320 1.33 -2.73 -4.40
CA GLU A 320 1.23 -3.52 -5.62
C GLU A 320 0.32 -4.74 -5.43
N GLU A 321 0.17 -5.21 -4.18
CA GLU A 321 -0.63 -6.38 -3.85
C GLU A 321 -2.11 -6.00 -3.65
N ARG A 322 -2.93 -6.30 -4.66
CA ARG A 322 -4.35 -5.90 -4.70
C ARG A 322 -5.25 -7.12 -4.84
N PRO A 323 -5.48 -7.89 -3.76
CA PRO A 323 -6.39 -9.02 -3.83
C PRO A 323 -7.82 -8.52 -4.10
N VAL A 324 -8.46 -9.09 -5.12
CA VAL A 324 -9.89 -8.85 -5.36
C VAL A 324 -10.67 -9.60 -4.29
N PRO A 325 -11.60 -8.99 -3.55
CA PRO A 325 -12.33 -9.68 -2.49
C PRO A 325 -13.06 -10.94 -2.99
N HIS A 326 -13.12 -11.98 -2.17
CA HIS A 326 -13.78 -13.26 -2.51
C HIS A 326 -15.26 -13.12 -2.86
N TRP A 327 -15.95 -12.10 -2.33
CA TRP A 327 -17.37 -11.86 -2.64
C TRP A 327 -17.61 -11.54 -4.11
N VAL A 328 -16.60 -11.08 -4.86
CA VAL A 328 -16.72 -10.81 -6.31
C VAL A 328 -16.91 -12.11 -7.08
N ALA A 329 -16.14 -13.17 -6.77
CA ALA A 329 -16.34 -14.49 -7.34
C ALA A 329 -17.74 -15.02 -7.04
N GLU A 330 -18.20 -14.84 -5.79
CA GLU A 330 -19.51 -15.33 -5.38
C GLU A 330 -20.65 -14.56 -6.05
N LEU A 331 -20.53 -13.24 -6.18
CA LEU A 331 -21.48 -12.41 -6.92
C LEU A 331 -21.61 -12.87 -8.37
N LEU A 332 -20.48 -13.15 -9.04
CA LEU A 332 -20.44 -13.61 -10.43
C LEU A 332 -20.97 -15.03 -10.62
N ARG A 333 -20.86 -15.90 -9.60
CA ARG A 333 -21.32 -17.30 -9.64
C ARG A 333 -22.81 -17.46 -9.29
N ARG A 334 -23.38 -16.59 -8.46
CA ARG A 334 -24.78 -16.69 -7.99
C ARG A 334 -25.85 -16.21 -8.97
N THR A 335 -25.46 -15.75 -10.15
CA THR A 335 -26.39 -15.18 -11.13
C THR A 335 -25.98 -15.61 -12.53
N GLU A 336 -26.95 -15.98 -13.37
CA GLU A 336 -26.72 -16.21 -14.80
C GLU A 336 -26.86 -14.92 -15.62
N ALA A 337 -27.45 -13.87 -15.05
CA ALA A 337 -27.65 -12.60 -15.74
C ALA A 337 -26.33 -11.93 -16.15
N THR A 338 -26.29 -11.31 -17.33
CA THR A 338 -25.14 -10.53 -17.80
C THR A 338 -25.03 -9.16 -17.11
N GLY A 339 -26.13 -8.69 -16.50
CA GLY A 339 -26.16 -7.47 -15.72
C GLY A 339 -26.99 -7.57 -14.43
N LEU A 340 -26.64 -6.76 -13.43
CA LEU A 340 -27.36 -6.67 -12.14
C LEU A 340 -27.95 -5.28 -11.93
N THR A 341 -29.18 -5.20 -11.42
CA THR A 341 -29.74 -3.96 -10.85
C THR A 341 -29.19 -3.70 -9.45
N GLU A 342 -29.33 -2.47 -8.94
CA GLU A 342 -28.86 -2.12 -7.60
C GLU A 342 -29.53 -2.95 -6.50
N GLU A 343 -30.85 -3.15 -6.63
CA GLU A 343 -31.63 -3.96 -5.70
C GLU A 343 -31.14 -5.42 -5.68
N ARG A 344 -30.94 -6.02 -6.86
CA ARG A 344 -30.45 -7.40 -6.96
C ARG A 344 -29.03 -7.54 -6.46
N PHE A 345 -28.16 -6.57 -6.77
CA PHE A 345 -26.79 -6.50 -6.24
C PHE A 345 -26.79 -6.48 -4.71
N ARG A 346 -27.59 -5.61 -4.08
CA ARG A 346 -27.71 -5.53 -2.61
C ARG A 346 -28.21 -6.84 -2.01
N SER A 347 -29.27 -7.43 -2.59
CA SER A 347 -29.83 -8.72 -2.16
C SER A 347 -28.78 -9.83 -2.21
N LEU A 348 -28.07 -9.99 -3.34
CA LEU A 348 -27.02 -11.00 -3.46
C LEU A 348 -25.89 -10.77 -2.46
N LEU A 349 -25.45 -9.51 -2.29
CA LEU A 349 -24.36 -9.17 -1.39
C LEU A 349 -24.68 -9.51 0.07
N THR A 350 -25.92 -9.35 0.51
CA THR A 350 -26.37 -9.73 1.88
C THR A 350 -26.32 -11.24 2.12
N GLU A 351 -26.51 -12.05 1.08
CA GLU A 351 -26.48 -13.51 1.19
C GLU A 351 -25.05 -14.09 1.16
N ILE A 352 -24.04 -13.29 0.81
CA ILE A 352 -22.65 -13.73 0.72
C ILE A 352 -21.99 -13.59 2.10
N PRO A 353 -21.38 -14.65 2.65
CA PRO A 353 -20.62 -14.54 3.88
C PRO A 353 -19.48 -13.52 3.73
N GLN A 354 -19.56 -12.46 4.53
CA GLN A 354 -18.55 -11.41 4.58
C GLN A 354 -17.95 -11.34 5.98
N THR A 355 -16.64 -11.14 6.05
CA THR A 355 -15.92 -10.89 7.30
C THR A 355 -16.34 -9.56 7.94
N ARG A 356 -16.76 -8.57 7.12
CA ARG A 356 -17.43 -7.34 7.55
C ARG A 356 -18.43 -6.86 6.52
N THR A 357 -19.52 -6.25 6.98
CA THR A 357 -20.54 -5.66 6.11
C THR A 357 -19.95 -4.46 5.36
N ALA A 358 -19.64 -4.65 4.08
CA ALA A 358 -19.28 -3.54 3.22
C ALA A 358 -20.51 -2.66 2.94
N ASP A 359 -20.31 -1.35 2.81
CA ASP A 359 -21.39 -0.45 2.38
C ASP A 359 -21.76 -0.75 0.92
N ALA A 360 -22.87 -1.47 0.75
CA ALA A 360 -23.38 -1.89 -0.54
C ALA A 360 -23.65 -0.70 -1.49
N ALA A 361 -24.04 0.47 -0.96
CA ALA A 361 -24.31 1.64 -1.79
C ALA A 361 -23.01 2.25 -2.36
N THR A 362 -21.96 2.30 -1.54
CA THR A 362 -20.62 2.71 -1.97
C THR A 362 -20.06 1.73 -3.00
N LEU A 363 -20.09 0.42 -2.70
CA LEU A 363 -19.62 -0.61 -3.63
C LEU A 363 -20.35 -0.57 -4.96
N TRP A 364 -21.68 -0.45 -4.94
CA TRP A 364 -22.48 -0.31 -6.15
C TRP A 364 -22.03 0.88 -7.00
N THR A 365 -21.84 2.04 -6.37
CA THR A 365 -21.43 3.26 -7.06
C THR A 365 -20.06 3.12 -7.71
N VAL A 366 -19.10 2.53 -7.00
CA VAL A 366 -17.73 2.27 -7.49
C VAL A 366 -17.76 1.28 -8.65
N LEU A 367 -18.39 0.12 -8.47
CA LEU A 367 -18.42 -0.93 -9.47
C LEU A 367 -19.17 -0.49 -10.73
N ARG A 368 -20.33 0.19 -10.60
CA ARG A 368 -21.07 0.73 -11.75
C ARG A 368 -20.25 1.75 -12.53
N ARG A 369 -19.44 2.55 -11.84
CA ARG A 369 -18.51 3.50 -12.49
C ARG A 369 -17.39 2.77 -13.22
N ALA A 370 -16.91 1.65 -12.71
CA ALA A 370 -15.83 0.88 -13.31
C ALA A 370 -16.29 0.06 -14.53
N THR A 371 -17.53 -0.47 -14.47
CA THR A 371 -18.10 -1.35 -15.50
C THR A 371 -18.93 -0.62 -16.55
N ARG A 372 -18.84 0.72 -16.66
CA ARG A 372 -19.71 1.60 -17.51
C ARG A 372 -20.28 0.89 -18.74
N SER A 373 -21.56 0.53 -18.69
CA SER A 373 -22.27 0.02 -19.87
C SER A 373 -23.04 1.17 -20.55
N PRO A 374 -23.19 1.20 -21.89
CA PRO A 374 -24.05 2.16 -22.58
C PRO A 374 -25.52 1.81 -22.28
N GLY A 375 -26.04 2.29 -21.16
CA GLY A 375 -27.38 1.96 -20.67
C GLY A 375 -27.44 2.17 -19.17
N ARG A 376 -27.91 3.34 -18.75
CA ARG A 376 -27.91 3.77 -17.34
C ARG A 376 -28.91 2.92 -16.55
N THR A 377 -28.43 1.94 -15.76
CA THR A 377 -29.05 1.42 -14.50
C THR A 377 -28.45 0.10 -14.00
N ALA A 378 -27.69 -0.65 -14.80
CA ALA A 378 -27.18 -1.97 -14.43
C ALA A 378 -25.65 -2.06 -14.34
N LEU A 379 -25.18 -3.01 -13.52
CA LEU A 379 -23.78 -3.42 -13.39
C LEU A 379 -23.48 -4.54 -14.41
N ASP A 380 -22.53 -4.31 -15.32
CA ASP A 380 -22.11 -5.29 -16.34
C ASP A 380 -21.11 -6.31 -15.76
N LEU A 381 -21.51 -7.58 -15.71
CA LEU A 381 -20.75 -8.65 -15.05
C LEU A 381 -19.58 -9.17 -15.91
N ASP A 382 -19.71 -9.15 -17.24
CA ASP A 382 -18.62 -9.57 -18.14
C ASP A 382 -17.48 -8.56 -18.10
N ARG A 383 -17.83 -7.27 -18.01
CA ARG A 383 -16.86 -6.21 -17.78
C ARG A 383 -16.26 -6.30 -16.38
N LEU A 384 -17.04 -6.62 -15.35
CA LEU A 384 -16.51 -6.85 -14.01
C LEU A 384 -15.48 -7.99 -14.00
N ARG A 385 -15.79 -9.13 -14.63
CA ARG A 385 -14.87 -10.26 -14.79
C ARG A 385 -13.60 -9.87 -15.53
N ARG A 386 -13.69 -9.06 -16.59
CA ARG A 386 -12.51 -8.52 -17.29
C ARG A 386 -11.64 -7.65 -16.41
N LEU A 387 -12.23 -6.78 -15.58
CA LEU A 387 -11.46 -5.96 -14.63
C LEU A 387 -10.66 -6.82 -13.63
N VAL A 388 -11.23 -7.95 -13.19
CA VAL A 388 -10.50 -8.93 -12.35
C VAL A 388 -9.34 -9.54 -13.13
N ALA A 389 -9.59 -10.06 -14.34
CA ALA A 389 -8.57 -10.71 -15.17
C ALA A 389 -7.42 -9.76 -15.55
N GLU A 390 -7.71 -8.47 -15.76
CA GLU A 390 -6.73 -7.45 -16.12
C GLU A 390 -6.01 -6.85 -14.90
N GLY A 391 -6.35 -7.24 -13.66
CA GLY A 391 -5.80 -6.64 -12.44
C GLY A 391 -6.20 -5.15 -12.28
N ARG A 392 -7.32 -4.75 -12.86
CA ARG A 392 -7.86 -3.37 -12.87
C ARG A 392 -9.11 -3.21 -12.01
N PHE A 393 -9.32 -4.13 -11.07
CA PHE A 393 -10.42 -4.03 -10.12
C PHE A 393 -10.28 -2.72 -9.29
N PRO A 394 -11.37 -1.98 -9.03
CA PRO A 394 -11.30 -0.71 -8.31
C PRO A 394 -10.80 -0.88 -6.88
N ASP A 395 -9.78 -0.10 -6.50
CA ASP A 395 -9.19 -0.16 -5.16
C ASP A 395 -10.23 0.26 -4.08
N GLU A 396 -11.17 1.14 -4.42
CA GLU A 396 -12.25 1.55 -3.51
C GLU A 396 -13.24 0.42 -3.20
N ALA A 397 -13.29 -0.62 -4.04
CA ALA A 397 -14.11 -1.81 -3.83
C ALA A 397 -13.28 -3.00 -3.31
N ALA A 398 -11.96 -2.85 -3.20
CA ALA A 398 -11.07 -3.88 -2.66
C ALA A 398 -11.18 -3.98 -1.13
N ASP A 399 -10.65 -5.06 -0.55
CA ASP A 399 -10.82 -5.40 0.86
C ASP A 399 -10.35 -4.24 1.78
N PRO A 400 -11.25 -3.62 2.58
CA PRO A 400 -10.86 -2.57 3.49
C PRO A 400 -9.92 -3.16 4.55
N GLU A 401 -8.64 -2.76 4.52
CA GLU A 401 -7.61 -3.15 5.48
C GLU A 401 -7.89 -2.65 6.89
N ASN A 402 -8.88 -3.20 7.57
CA ASN A 402 -9.38 -2.60 8.81
C ASN A 402 -9.37 -3.62 9.97
N THR A 403 -8.19 -4.04 10.41
CA THR A 403 -8.02 -4.69 11.73
C THR A 403 -7.64 -3.64 12.76
N ARG A 404 -8.00 -3.85 14.03
CA ARG A 404 -7.64 -2.91 15.12
C ARG A 404 -6.12 -2.76 15.25
N ILE A 405 -5.41 -3.88 15.15
CA ILE A 405 -3.95 -3.92 15.18
C ILE A 405 -3.42 -4.14 13.77
N VAL A 406 -2.47 -3.29 13.37
CA VAL A 406 -1.75 -3.38 12.10
C VAL A 406 -0.25 -3.49 12.38
N VAL A 407 0.39 -4.49 11.79
CA VAL A 407 1.86 -4.60 11.76
C VAL A 407 2.34 -4.07 10.42
N SER A 408 3.23 -3.09 10.42
CA SER A 408 3.68 -2.44 9.19
C SER A 408 5.11 -1.95 9.30
N THR A 409 5.77 -1.76 8.16
CA THR A 409 6.97 -0.93 8.14
C THR A 409 6.57 0.54 8.22
N VAL A 410 7.46 1.39 8.74
CA VAL A 410 7.25 2.85 8.78
C VAL A 410 6.83 3.39 7.40
N HIS A 411 7.54 2.97 6.35
CA HIS A 411 7.31 3.36 4.96
C HIS A 411 5.88 3.05 4.46
N ARG A 412 5.32 1.90 4.85
CA ARG A 412 3.97 1.48 4.44
C ARG A 412 2.87 2.12 5.28
N ALA A 413 3.20 2.56 6.49
CA ALA A 413 2.29 3.26 7.40
C ALA A 413 2.22 4.78 7.14
N LYS A 414 3.10 5.34 6.30
CA LYS A 414 3.02 6.75 5.89
C LYS A 414 1.65 7.06 5.26
N GLY A 415 1.10 8.21 5.62
CA GLY A 415 -0.25 8.63 5.21
C GLY A 415 -1.39 8.01 6.04
N LEU A 416 -1.11 7.07 6.94
CA LEU A 416 -2.11 6.53 7.86
C LEU A 416 -2.03 7.22 9.23
N GLU A 417 -3.09 7.04 10.01
CA GLU A 417 -3.24 7.58 11.34
C GLU A 417 -3.71 6.45 12.26
N PHE A 418 -3.17 6.44 13.48
CA PHE A 418 -3.51 5.45 14.51
C PHE A 418 -3.65 6.15 15.85
N ASP A 419 -4.60 5.70 16.65
CA ASP A 419 -4.77 6.21 18.01
C ASP A 419 -3.53 5.90 18.85
N ARG A 420 -2.96 4.71 18.66
CA ARG A 420 -1.74 4.24 19.31
C ARG A 420 -0.69 3.78 18.31
N VAL A 421 0.58 4.10 18.57
CA VAL A 421 1.72 3.61 17.80
C VAL A 421 2.75 2.99 18.73
N ILE A 422 3.17 1.77 18.38
CA ILE A 422 4.26 1.05 19.05
C ILE A 422 5.40 0.93 18.04
N VAL A 423 6.55 1.52 18.33
CA VAL A 423 7.74 1.45 17.47
C VAL A 423 8.66 0.36 18.02
N LEU A 424 9.14 -0.56 17.18
CA LEU A 424 10.23 -1.44 17.63
C LEU A 424 11.47 -0.60 17.94
N THR A 425 12.09 -0.81 19.10
CA THR A 425 13.25 -0.05 19.55
C THR A 425 14.27 0.05 18.42
N PRO A 426 14.54 1.27 17.93
CA PRO A 426 15.42 1.47 16.80
C PRO A 426 16.89 1.29 17.23
N PRO A 427 17.76 0.76 16.35
CA PRO A 427 19.19 0.61 16.63
C PRO A 427 19.85 1.98 16.84
N SER A 428 20.95 2.03 17.59
CA SER A 428 21.83 3.21 17.66
C SER A 428 22.55 3.46 16.34
N VAL A 429 23.06 4.67 16.12
CA VAL A 429 23.89 5.02 14.95
C VAL A 429 25.11 4.10 14.85
N ALA A 430 25.72 3.74 15.98
CA ALA A 430 26.85 2.80 16.00
C ALA A 430 26.46 1.40 15.47
N GLU A 431 25.29 0.91 15.84
CA GLU A 431 24.76 -0.37 15.33
C GLU A 431 24.38 -0.27 13.85
N LEU A 432 23.82 0.85 13.43
CA LEU A 432 23.50 1.12 12.03
C LEU A 432 24.73 1.10 11.13
N HIS A 433 25.80 1.78 11.52
CA HIS A 433 27.09 1.75 10.81
C HIS A 433 27.62 0.32 10.70
N LYS A 434 27.50 -0.48 11.77
CA LYS A 434 27.95 -1.87 11.77
C LYS A 434 27.11 -2.75 10.83
N GLN A 435 25.81 -2.50 10.72
CA GLN A 435 24.87 -3.30 9.93
C GLN A 435 24.91 -2.96 8.44
N HIS A 436 24.96 -1.66 8.11
CA HIS A 436 24.76 -1.17 6.74
C HIS A 436 26.02 -0.62 6.07
N LYS A 437 27.06 -0.25 6.85
CA LYS A 437 28.34 0.25 6.31
C LYS A 437 28.12 1.39 5.29
N GLU A 438 28.59 1.20 4.05
CA GLU A 438 28.52 2.17 2.95
C GLU A 438 27.09 2.38 2.41
N ASP A 439 26.15 1.46 2.68
CA ASP A 439 24.75 1.58 2.26
C ASP A 439 23.88 2.37 3.27
N LEU A 440 24.47 2.91 4.35
CA LEU A 440 23.71 3.60 5.39
C LEU A 440 23.30 5.01 4.96
N ASP A 441 22.00 5.25 4.98
CA ASP A 441 21.39 6.55 4.69
C ASP A 441 20.80 7.14 5.98
N LEU A 442 21.63 7.83 6.77
CA LEU A 442 21.22 8.44 8.04
C LEU A 442 20.08 9.47 7.90
N PRO A 443 20.07 10.35 6.88
CA PRO A 443 18.92 11.22 6.63
C PRO A 443 17.60 10.45 6.48
N ALA A 444 17.60 9.35 5.72
CA ALA A 444 16.41 8.50 5.58
C ALA A 444 16.00 7.83 6.90
N GLU A 445 16.97 7.37 7.71
CA GLU A 445 16.71 6.80 9.04
C GLU A 445 16.08 7.79 10.01
N ALA A 446 16.60 9.02 10.06
CA ALA A 446 16.06 10.08 10.91
C ALA A 446 14.62 10.45 10.51
N ARG A 447 14.36 10.59 9.20
CA ARG A 447 13.02 10.85 8.66
C ARG A 447 12.06 9.69 8.92
N ALA A 448 12.52 8.44 8.79
CA ALA A 448 11.70 7.27 9.11
C ALA A 448 11.32 7.25 10.59
N LEU A 449 12.27 7.47 11.51
CA LEU A 449 11.96 7.51 12.93
C LEU A 449 10.99 8.65 13.28
N TYR A 450 11.20 9.85 12.74
CA TYR A 450 10.27 10.98 12.88
C TYR A 450 8.88 10.66 12.34
N VAL A 451 8.78 10.05 11.16
CA VAL A 451 7.49 9.62 10.57
C VAL A 451 6.79 8.64 11.50
N ALA A 452 7.51 7.66 12.04
CA ALA A 452 6.97 6.64 12.94
C ALA A 452 6.38 7.29 14.21
N MET A 453 7.14 8.17 14.87
CA MET A 453 6.72 8.86 16.09
C MET A 453 5.53 9.81 15.86
N THR A 454 5.44 10.43 14.67
CA THR A 454 4.36 11.37 14.30
C THR A 454 3.11 10.70 13.71
N ARG A 455 3.03 9.35 13.71
CA ARG A 455 1.81 8.62 13.34
C ARG A 455 0.80 8.51 14.49
N ALA A 456 1.24 8.65 15.74
CA ALA A 456 0.39 8.53 16.92
C ALA A 456 -0.56 9.72 17.06
N ARG A 457 -1.82 9.43 17.40
CA ARG A 457 -2.79 10.44 17.81
C ARG A 457 -2.75 10.68 19.31
N TYR A 458 -2.74 9.61 20.11
CA TYR A 458 -2.78 9.67 21.56
C TYR A 458 -1.55 9.05 22.20
N ASP A 459 -1.22 7.81 21.87
CA ASP A 459 -0.19 7.08 22.60
C ASP A 459 0.98 6.68 21.69
N LEU A 460 2.20 6.97 22.14
CA LEU A 460 3.44 6.53 21.51
C LEU A 460 4.21 5.65 22.49
N TYR A 461 4.51 4.43 22.06
CA TYR A 461 5.30 3.48 22.85
C TYR A 461 6.45 2.90 22.03
N HIS A 462 7.39 2.28 22.73
CA HIS A 462 8.40 1.44 22.13
C HIS A 462 8.43 0.05 22.77
N VAL A 463 8.87 -0.95 22.01
CA VAL A 463 9.10 -2.31 22.51
C VAL A 463 10.40 -2.87 21.95
N GLY A 464 11.11 -3.65 22.77
CA GLY A 464 12.34 -4.31 22.34
C GLY A 464 12.13 -5.18 21.09
N PRO A 465 13.09 -5.22 20.15
CA PRO A 465 12.94 -6.04 18.95
C PRO A 465 12.96 -7.52 19.34
N PRO A 466 12.13 -8.35 18.69
CA PRO A 466 12.16 -9.78 18.92
C PRO A 466 13.46 -10.40 18.42
N LYS A 467 13.75 -11.63 18.86
CA LYS A 467 14.88 -12.40 18.33
C LYS A 467 14.70 -12.65 16.84
N MET A 468 15.56 -12.05 16.03
CA MET A 468 15.49 -12.15 14.58
C MET A 468 16.15 -13.46 14.08
N PRO A 469 15.50 -14.22 13.18
CA PRO A 469 16.15 -15.30 12.47
C PRO A 469 17.09 -14.73 11.39
N LEU A 470 18.04 -15.54 10.93
CA LEU A 470 18.93 -15.13 9.85
C LEU A 470 18.21 -15.25 8.50
N PHE A 471 17.63 -14.13 8.05
CA PHE A 471 17.09 -14.02 6.70
C PHE A 471 18.22 -14.00 5.66
N ARG A 472 18.11 -14.88 4.67
CA ARG A 472 18.99 -14.93 3.49
C ARG A 472 18.14 -14.80 2.23
N ARG A 473 18.79 -14.55 1.09
CA ARG A 473 18.14 -14.51 -0.24
C ARG A 473 18.70 -15.59 -1.15
N ALA A 474 17.81 -16.25 -1.89
CA ALA A 474 18.21 -17.24 -2.89
C ALA A 474 19.03 -16.58 -4.00
N SER A 475 20.03 -17.33 -4.51
CA SER A 475 20.84 -16.98 -5.68
C SER A 475 21.66 -15.67 -5.59
N GLY A 476 21.79 -15.04 -4.42
CA GLY A 476 22.49 -13.75 -4.26
C GLY A 476 21.89 -12.60 -5.07
N ARG A 477 20.75 -12.81 -5.73
CA ARG A 477 20.03 -11.80 -6.51
C ARG A 477 19.29 -10.88 -5.54
N ARG A 478 19.33 -9.57 -5.76
CA ARG A 478 18.56 -8.57 -4.99
C ARG A 478 17.06 -8.95 -4.90
N ASN A 479 16.51 -9.55 -5.96
CA ASN A 479 15.11 -9.99 -6.06
C ASN A 479 14.89 -11.48 -5.75
N GLY A 480 15.89 -12.20 -5.26
CA GLY A 480 15.74 -13.60 -4.89
C GLY A 480 14.83 -13.78 -3.67
N ARG A 481 14.12 -14.90 -3.64
CA ARG A 481 13.22 -15.30 -2.54
C ARG A 481 13.94 -15.29 -1.20
N ARG A 482 13.28 -14.75 -0.17
CA ARG A 482 13.82 -14.77 1.20
C ARG A 482 13.58 -16.13 1.86
N TYR A 483 14.58 -16.61 2.59
CA TYR A 483 14.54 -17.88 3.31
C TYR A 483 15.25 -17.76 4.66
N ILE A 484 14.96 -18.70 5.57
CA ILE A 484 15.61 -18.78 6.88
C ILE A 484 16.83 -19.69 6.78
N GLY A 485 18.01 -19.15 7.02
CA GLY A 485 19.27 -19.88 7.03
C GLY A 485 19.92 -19.93 8.41
N GLY A 486 21.16 -20.44 8.43
CA GLY A 486 22.03 -20.50 9.60
C GLY A 486 23.39 -19.90 9.29
N TRP A 487 24.39 -20.19 10.11
CA TRP A 487 25.75 -19.66 9.89
C TRP A 487 26.40 -20.27 8.65
N CYS A 488 26.11 -21.54 8.35
CA CYS A 488 26.64 -22.23 7.19
C CYS A 488 25.87 -21.86 5.92
N SER A 489 26.57 -21.83 4.78
CA SER A 489 26.00 -21.43 3.49
C SER A 489 24.93 -22.39 2.96
N TYR A 490 24.90 -23.64 3.45
CA TYR A 490 23.94 -24.68 3.10
C TYR A 490 22.77 -24.82 4.09
N ASP A 491 22.76 -24.07 5.18
CA ASP A 491 21.66 -24.13 6.16
C ASP A 491 20.36 -23.61 5.55
N ARG A 492 19.32 -24.44 5.57
CA ARG A 492 17.97 -24.14 5.03
C ARG A 492 16.91 -24.62 6.02
N TYR A 493 16.28 -23.67 6.71
CA TYR A 493 15.30 -23.96 7.76
C TYR A 493 13.88 -23.53 7.41
N GLY A 494 13.70 -22.67 6.41
CA GLY A 494 12.38 -22.19 6.03
C GLY A 494 12.40 -21.23 4.85
N ILE A 495 11.23 -20.83 4.37
CA ILE A 495 10.98 -19.94 3.24
C ILE A 495 9.96 -18.88 3.63
N VAL A 496 10.11 -17.65 3.15
CA VAL A 496 9.10 -16.60 3.31
C VAL A 496 8.04 -16.76 2.23
N ALA A 497 6.76 -16.67 2.59
CA ALA A 497 5.68 -16.70 1.61
C ALA A 497 5.54 -15.37 0.85
N GLU A 498 5.11 -15.46 -0.40
CA GLU A 498 4.75 -14.34 -1.29
C GLU A 498 3.31 -14.52 -1.81
N SER A 499 2.74 -13.44 -2.30
CA SER A 499 1.31 -13.34 -2.62
C SER A 499 0.81 -14.21 -3.77
N ASP A 500 1.69 -14.72 -4.62
CA ASP A 500 1.39 -15.56 -5.77
C ASP A 500 1.91 -17.00 -5.63
N ASP A 501 2.17 -17.41 -4.39
CA ASP A 501 2.62 -18.76 -4.07
C ASP A 501 1.56 -19.84 -4.26
N VAL A 502 0.28 -19.46 -4.23
CA VAL A 502 -0.83 -20.38 -4.44
C VAL A 502 -1.25 -20.30 -5.90
N SER A 503 -1.41 -21.47 -6.54
CA SER A 503 -1.81 -21.57 -7.93
C SER A 503 -3.15 -20.88 -8.18
N ARG A 504 -3.21 -20.14 -9.29
CA ARG A 504 -4.42 -19.46 -9.77
C ARG A 504 -4.93 -20.05 -11.08
N ASP A 505 -4.26 -21.08 -11.60
CA ASP A 505 -4.51 -21.63 -12.92
C ASP A 505 -5.76 -22.51 -12.94
N ASP A 506 -6.00 -23.23 -11.83
CA ASP A 506 -7.13 -24.12 -11.64
C ASP A 506 -7.88 -23.83 -10.32
N PRO A 507 -9.19 -24.13 -10.26
CA PRO A 507 -9.94 -24.03 -9.01
C PRO A 507 -9.43 -24.99 -7.93
N PRO A 508 -9.27 -24.53 -6.67
CA PRO A 508 -8.99 -25.41 -5.55
C PRO A 508 -10.00 -26.56 -5.45
N GLY A 509 -9.51 -27.78 -5.23
CA GLY A 509 -10.33 -29.01 -5.21
C GLY A 509 -10.44 -29.70 -6.59
N HIS A 510 -9.92 -29.09 -7.65
CA HIS A 510 -9.93 -29.61 -9.03
C HIS A 510 -11.34 -30.03 -9.49
N ALA A 511 -11.47 -30.76 -10.60
CA ALA A 511 -12.77 -31.11 -11.18
C ALA A 511 -13.69 -31.93 -10.23
N SER A 512 -13.12 -32.64 -9.25
CA SER A 512 -13.86 -33.57 -8.39
C SER A 512 -14.41 -32.97 -7.09
N ASP A 513 -13.79 -31.93 -6.51
CA ASP A 513 -14.17 -31.38 -5.19
C ASP A 513 -14.23 -29.84 -5.15
N ALA A 514 -14.14 -29.17 -6.30
CA ALA A 514 -14.05 -27.71 -6.33
C ALA A 514 -15.24 -27.01 -5.67
N ALA A 515 -16.49 -27.39 -5.98
CA ALA A 515 -17.67 -26.73 -5.39
C ALA A 515 -17.70 -26.84 -3.85
N ALA A 516 -17.36 -28.00 -3.30
CA ALA A 516 -17.29 -28.20 -1.85
C ALA A 516 -16.10 -27.46 -1.23
N THR A 517 -14.96 -27.39 -1.92
CA THR A 517 -13.79 -26.61 -1.48
C THR A 517 -14.10 -25.11 -1.46
N GLN A 518 -14.79 -24.57 -2.48
CA GLN A 518 -15.23 -23.18 -2.50
C GLN A 518 -16.17 -22.85 -1.34
N THR A 519 -17.09 -23.78 -1.03
CA THR A 519 -17.99 -23.65 0.13
C THR A 519 -17.20 -23.66 1.44
N TYR A 520 -16.24 -24.57 1.59
CA TYR A 520 -15.37 -24.64 2.76
C TYR A 520 -14.53 -23.37 2.96
N LEU A 521 -13.95 -22.84 1.88
CA LEU A 521 -13.21 -21.56 1.90
C LEU A 521 -14.10 -20.44 2.48
N LEU A 522 -15.33 -20.30 1.97
CA LEU A 522 -16.29 -19.29 2.44
C LEU A 522 -16.69 -19.46 3.90
N GLU A 523 -16.99 -20.70 4.33
CA GLU A 523 -17.59 -20.94 5.64
C GLU A 523 -16.56 -21.05 6.77
N ARG A 524 -15.37 -21.62 6.49
CA ARG A 524 -14.42 -22.08 7.52
C ARG A 524 -13.07 -21.38 7.49
N VAL A 525 -12.68 -20.77 6.38
CA VAL A 525 -11.36 -20.14 6.25
C VAL A 525 -11.46 -18.64 6.52
N ARG A 526 -10.57 -18.12 7.38
CA ARG A 526 -10.50 -16.70 7.72
C ARG A 526 -9.04 -16.22 7.70
N PRO A 527 -8.80 -14.91 7.49
CA PRO A 527 -7.49 -14.31 7.71
C PRO A 527 -6.89 -14.69 9.07
N GLY A 528 -5.59 -14.98 9.11
CA GLY A 528 -4.86 -15.40 10.31
C GLY A 528 -4.94 -16.89 10.66
N HIS A 529 -5.81 -17.66 10.00
CA HIS A 529 -5.85 -19.12 10.19
C HIS A 529 -4.55 -19.79 9.73
N GLU A 530 -4.17 -20.87 10.41
CA GLU A 530 -2.96 -21.64 10.06
C GLU A 530 -3.17 -22.49 8.81
N VAL A 531 -2.12 -22.53 7.99
CA VAL A 531 -2.04 -23.43 6.84
C VAL A 531 -0.71 -24.14 6.78
N VAL A 532 -0.73 -25.35 6.24
CA VAL A 532 0.44 -26.20 6.05
C VAL A 532 0.57 -26.53 4.57
N LEU A 533 1.77 -26.36 4.02
CA LEU A 533 2.10 -26.95 2.73
C LEU A 533 2.62 -28.36 2.96
N ARG A 534 1.97 -29.37 2.40
CA ARG A 534 2.43 -30.77 2.48
C ARG A 534 2.80 -31.27 1.10
N ARG A 535 3.96 -31.92 1.01
CA ARG A 535 4.45 -32.51 -0.23
C ARG A 535 3.47 -33.57 -0.74
N ARG A 536 3.10 -33.48 -2.01
CA ARG A 536 2.21 -34.45 -2.69
C ARG A 536 2.99 -35.56 -3.37
N ASP A 537 4.04 -35.17 -4.09
CA ASP A 537 4.84 -36.07 -4.91
C ASP A 537 6.26 -36.15 -4.36
N ASP A 538 6.93 -37.30 -4.50
CA ASP A 538 8.33 -37.43 -4.13
C ASP A 538 9.28 -36.92 -5.22
N LEU A 539 8.82 -36.88 -6.47
CA LEU A 539 9.61 -36.49 -7.62
C LEU A 539 9.42 -35.02 -7.99
N PRO A 540 10.48 -34.33 -8.42
CA PRO A 540 10.39 -32.95 -8.91
C PRO A 540 9.57 -32.89 -10.22
N MET A 541 8.86 -31.79 -10.41
CA MET A 541 8.04 -31.56 -11.63
C MET A 541 8.87 -31.21 -12.87
N GLY A 542 10.15 -30.87 -12.70
CA GLY A 542 11.07 -30.51 -13.77
C GLY A 542 12.48 -30.31 -13.23
N GLU A 543 13.46 -30.11 -14.14
CA GLU A 543 14.88 -29.98 -13.78
C GLU A 543 15.15 -28.87 -12.76
N PHE A 544 14.36 -27.79 -12.81
CA PHE A 544 14.50 -26.60 -11.96
C PHE A 544 13.29 -26.35 -11.05
N GLN A 545 12.52 -27.39 -10.73
CA GLN A 545 11.32 -27.28 -9.90
C GLN A 545 11.34 -28.26 -8.73
N SER A 546 10.77 -27.85 -7.60
CA SER A 546 10.43 -28.77 -6.52
C SER A 546 9.28 -29.70 -6.92
N PRO A 547 8.98 -30.74 -6.11
CA PRO A 547 7.71 -31.45 -6.18
C PRO A 547 6.52 -30.54 -5.88
N ARG A 548 5.30 -31.04 -6.11
CA ARG A 548 4.06 -30.31 -5.77
C ARG A 548 3.81 -30.34 -4.27
N TYR A 549 3.21 -29.26 -3.77
CA TYR A 549 2.73 -29.15 -2.40
C TYR A 549 1.24 -28.79 -2.40
N ALA A 550 0.46 -29.53 -1.62
CA ALA A 550 -0.93 -29.21 -1.30
C ALA A 550 -0.97 -28.19 -0.16
N LEU A 551 -1.84 -27.20 -0.26
CA LEU A 551 -2.14 -26.25 0.80
C LEU A 551 -3.30 -26.80 1.64
N LEU A 552 -3.03 -27.01 2.92
CA LEU A 552 -3.96 -27.62 3.86
C LEU A 552 -4.39 -26.62 4.93
N HIS A 553 -5.70 -26.57 5.20
CA HIS A 553 -6.29 -25.88 6.35
C HIS A 553 -7.09 -26.90 7.16
N GLU A 554 -6.77 -27.05 8.45
CA GLU A 554 -7.36 -28.09 9.33
C GLU A 554 -7.33 -29.50 8.72
N GLY A 555 -6.27 -29.81 7.96
CA GLY A 555 -6.10 -31.09 7.28
C GLY A 555 -6.89 -31.26 5.98
N ARG A 556 -7.78 -30.32 5.62
CA ARG A 556 -8.46 -30.29 4.32
C ARG A 556 -7.63 -29.54 3.29
N GLU A 557 -7.52 -30.09 2.08
CA GLU A 557 -6.88 -29.38 0.97
C GLU A 557 -7.75 -28.23 0.49
N ILE A 558 -7.14 -27.06 0.38
CA ILE A 558 -7.79 -25.81 -0.04
C ILE A 558 -7.06 -25.11 -1.18
N GLY A 559 -6.07 -25.78 -1.79
CA GLY A 559 -5.30 -25.27 -2.92
C GLY A 559 -3.98 -26.01 -3.09
N GLU A 560 -3.17 -25.53 -4.01
CA GLU A 560 -1.83 -26.05 -4.28
C GLU A 560 -0.87 -24.91 -4.61
N VAL A 561 0.43 -25.17 -4.48
CA VAL A 561 1.46 -24.16 -4.79
C VAL A 561 1.61 -23.92 -6.29
N SER A 562 1.86 -22.65 -6.65
CA SER A 562 2.12 -22.22 -8.02
C SER A 562 3.44 -22.78 -8.56
N GLU A 563 3.62 -22.74 -9.88
CA GLU A 563 4.89 -23.08 -10.52
C GLU A 563 6.03 -22.19 -10.03
N ARG A 564 5.79 -20.88 -9.91
CA ARG A 564 6.74 -19.91 -9.38
C ARG A 564 7.24 -20.32 -7.99
N PHE A 565 6.34 -20.73 -7.09
CA PHE A 565 6.76 -21.20 -5.77
C PHE A 565 7.70 -22.40 -5.87
N ARG A 566 7.42 -23.36 -6.75
CA ARG A 566 8.25 -24.56 -6.94
C ARG A 566 9.63 -24.23 -7.47
N GLU A 567 9.73 -23.28 -8.41
CA GLU A 567 11.02 -22.79 -8.91
C GLU A 567 11.82 -22.07 -7.82
N GLU A 568 11.18 -21.20 -7.04
CA GLU A 568 11.86 -20.48 -5.96
C GLU A 568 12.26 -21.42 -4.83
N LEU A 569 11.44 -22.40 -4.47
CA LEU A 569 11.81 -23.44 -3.49
C LEU A 569 13.00 -24.26 -4.01
N PHE A 570 13.03 -24.61 -5.30
CA PHE A 570 14.20 -25.23 -5.92
C PHE A 570 15.43 -24.34 -5.77
N ARG A 571 15.35 -23.05 -6.12
CA ARG A 571 16.47 -22.10 -5.99
C ARG A 571 16.95 -21.94 -4.55
N VAL A 572 16.03 -21.96 -3.58
CA VAL A 572 16.37 -21.95 -2.15
C VAL A 572 17.15 -23.21 -1.78
N GLN A 573 16.68 -24.39 -2.19
CA GLN A 573 17.30 -25.67 -1.81
C GLN A 573 18.57 -26.01 -2.62
N LYS A 574 18.74 -25.46 -3.83
CA LYS A 574 19.91 -25.67 -4.69
C LYS A 574 21.07 -24.75 -4.28
N VAL A 575 21.92 -25.22 -3.37
CA VAL A 575 23.04 -24.43 -2.82
C VAL A 575 24.13 -24.13 -3.86
N ASN A 576 24.46 -25.10 -4.71
CA ASN A 576 25.43 -24.99 -5.79
C ASN A 576 25.12 -26.02 -6.90
N ARG A 577 25.90 -26.01 -7.99
CA ARG A 577 25.65 -26.87 -9.17
C ARG A 577 25.60 -28.36 -8.85
N THR A 578 26.48 -28.84 -7.96
CA THR A 578 26.61 -30.27 -7.61
C THR A 578 25.78 -30.69 -6.40
N TRP A 579 25.09 -29.74 -5.76
CA TRP A 579 24.27 -30.01 -4.58
C TRP A 579 22.91 -30.56 -4.98
N ASP A 580 22.55 -31.75 -4.52
CA ASP A 580 21.20 -32.27 -4.75
C ASP A 580 20.22 -31.68 -3.72
N PRO A 581 19.17 -30.97 -4.19
CA PRO A 581 18.15 -30.44 -3.30
C PRO A 581 17.45 -31.56 -2.54
N TRP A 582 17.16 -31.32 -1.26
CA TRP A 582 16.21 -32.13 -0.51
C TRP A 582 14.89 -31.35 -0.41
N TRP A 583 13.78 -32.07 -0.34
CA TRP A 583 12.45 -31.46 -0.31
C TRP A 583 11.80 -31.64 1.06
N PRO A 584 11.34 -30.56 1.73
CA PRO A 584 10.63 -30.70 2.99
C PRO A 584 9.36 -31.52 2.82
N GLU A 585 9.02 -32.34 3.82
CA GLU A 585 7.74 -33.06 3.81
C GLU A 585 6.60 -32.07 4.07
N GLU A 586 6.82 -31.16 5.02
CA GLU A 586 5.87 -30.10 5.35
C GLU A 586 6.57 -28.75 5.51
N ILE A 587 5.83 -27.68 5.22
CA ILE A 587 6.20 -26.30 5.51
C ILE A 587 5.10 -25.71 6.39
N ARG A 588 5.43 -25.39 7.65
CA ARG A 588 4.50 -24.96 8.71
C ARG A 588 4.74 -23.52 9.15
N GLY A 589 3.76 -22.91 9.83
CA GLY A 589 3.85 -21.52 10.31
C GLY A 589 3.41 -20.46 9.28
N LEU A 590 2.84 -20.90 8.16
CA LEU A 590 2.18 -20.06 7.17
C LEU A 590 0.74 -19.77 7.61
N ARG A 591 0.21 -18.62 7.19
CA ARG A 591 -1.14 -18.16 7.55
C ARG A 591 -1.92 -17.72 6.33
N ILE A 592 -3.24 -17.79 6.40
CA ILE A 592 -4.13 -17.15 5.43
C ILE A 592 -3.99 -15.64 5.59
N ASP A 593 -3.58 -14.96 4.52
CA ASP A 593 -3.61 -13.50 4.45
C ASP A 593 -5.03 -13.01 4.13
N THR A 594 -5.63 -13.54 3.06
CA THR A 594 -7.01 -13.29 2.67
C THR A 594 -7.50 -14.34 1.68
N LEU A 595 -8.80 -14.33 1.40
CA LEU A 595 -9.39 -15.05 0.27
C LEU A 595 -9.59 -14.07 -0.88
N GLU A 596 -9.07 -14.41 -2.06
CA GLU A 596 -9.15 -13.56 -3.23
C GLU A 596 -9.93 -14.20 -4.38
N THR A 597 -10.59 -13.37 -5.18
CA THR A 597 -11.21 -13.74 -6.44
C THR A 597 -10.14 -13.75 -7.53
N VAL A 598 -10.04 -14.86 -8.24
CA VAL A 598 -9.21 -14.99 -9.44
C VAL A 598 -10.10 -15.20 -10.66
N ALA A 599 -9.61 -14.74 -11.82
CA ALA A 599 -10.23 -15.02 -13.10
C ALA A 599 -9.26 -15.88 -13.92
N GLY A 600 -9.72 -17.06 -14.33
CA GLY A 600 -8.95 -17.99 -15.14
C GLY A 600 -9.75 -18.48 -16.36
N PRO A 601 -9.34 -19.61 -16.96
CA PRO A 601 -10.02 -20.18 -18.12
C PRO A 601 -11.47 -20.57 -17.80
N VAL A 602 -12.40 -20.20 -18.68
CA VAL A 602 -13.81 -20.58 -18.55
C VAL A 602 -13.98 -22.11 -18.51
N ALA A 603 -13.20 -22.83 -19.33
CA ALA A 603 -13.23 -24.29 -19.35
C ALA A 603 -12.86 -24.92 -18.00
N ALA A 604 -11.86 -24.36 -17.30
CA ALA A 604 -11.45 -24.88 -15.98
C ALA A 604 -12.58 -24.71 -14.95
N SER A 605 -13.23 -23.54 -14.94
CA SER A 605 -14.38 -23.25 -14.06
C SER A 605 -15.59 -24.12 -14.39
N ALA A 606 -15.90 -24.33 -15.68
CA ALA A 606 -17.01 -25.17 -16.10
C ALA A 606 -16.78 -26.65 -15.75
N ASN A 607 -15.58 -27.18 -16.02
CA ASN A 607 -15.20 -28.55 -15.67
C ASN A 607 -15.22 -28.80 -14.16
N ALA A 608 -14.97 -27.75 -13.37
CA ALA A 608 -15.03 -27.78 -11.90
C ALA A 608 -16.44 -27.54 -11.33
N GLY A 609 -17.46 -27.36 -12.19
CA GLY A 609 -18.84 -27.11 -11.75
C GLY A 609 -19.05 -25.74 -11.07
N LEU A 610 -18.20 -24.75 -11.37
CA LEU A 610 -18.24 -23.41 -10.77
C LEU A 610 -18.93 -22.34 -11.64
N GLY A 611 -19.51 -22.75 -12.77
CA GLY A 611 -20.16 -21.86 -13.74
C GLY A 611 -19.28 -21.54 -14.95
N ASP A 612 -19.77 -20.66 -15.82
CA ASP A 612 -19.22 -20.36 -17.14
C ASP A 612 -18.46 -19.02 -17.22
N ARG A 613 -18.31 -18.32 -16.09
CA ARG A 613 -17.59 -17.02 -16.05
C ARG A 613 -16.09 -17.12 -15.82
N GLY A 614 -15.58 -18.32 -15.52
CA GLY A 614 -14.14 -18.51 -15.33
C GLY A 614 -13.61 -17.79 -14.09
N VAL A 615 -14.34 -17.82 -12.97
CA VAL A 615 -13.95 -17.15 -11.71
C VAL A 615 -14.13 -18.07 -10.52
N TRP A 616 -13.20 -17.98 -9.56
CA TRP A 616 -13.24 -18.77 -8.32
C TRP A 616 -12.44 -18.07 -7.21
N ILE A 617 -12.55 -18.62 -6.00
CA ILE A 617 -11.86 -18.15 -4.79
C ILE A 617 -10.57 -18.94 -4.61
N VAL A 618 -9.47 -18.26 -4.32
CA VAL A 618 -8.17 -18.84 -3.98
C VAL A 618 -7.69 -18.24 -2.65
N PRO A 619 -7.14 -19.05 -1.72
CA PRO A 619 -6.50 -18.52 -0.53
C PRO A 619 -5.15 -17.89 -0.88
N ARG A 620 -4.90 -16.68 -0.37
CA ARG A 620 -3.57 -16.07 -0.34
C ARG A 620 -2.90 -16.38 0.99
N ILE A 621 -1.60 -16.66 0.95
CA ILE A 621 -0.81 -17.01 2.14
C ILE A 621 0.24 -15.95 2.46
N THR A 622 0.66 -15.90 3.72
CA THR A 622 1.73 -15.03 4.21
C THR A 622 2.49 -15.70 5.37
N GLY A 623 3.59 -15.07 5.78
CA GLY A 623 4.37 -15.47 6.95
C GLY A 623 5.68 -16.19 6.62
N ILE A 624 6.23 -16.86 7.64
CA ILE A 624 7.52 -17.57 7.58
C ILE A 624 7.23 -19.07 7.69
N GLY A 625 7.39 -19.78 6.58
CA GLY A 625 7.22 -21.22 6.51
C GLY A 625 8.48 -21.96 6.96
N MET A 626 8.40 -22.74 8.03
CA MET A 626 9.50 -23.57 8.55
C MET A 626 9.44 -24.98 7.97
N PHE A 627 10.59 -25.51 7.55
CA PHE A 627 10.72 -26.83 6.95
C PHE A 627 10.68 -27.95 8.00
N ARG A 628 9.87 -28.98 7.75
CA ARG A 628 9.85 -30.24 8.50
C ARG A 628 10.39 -31.37 7.62
N ARG A 629 11.24 -32.22 8.18
CA ARG A 629 11.67 -33.49 7.57
C ARG A 629 10.69 -34.59 7.96
N ALA A 630 10.60 -35.63 7.13
CA ALA A 630 10.01 -36.89 7.54
C ALA A 630 10.81 -37.42 8.74
N GLU A 631 10.11 -37.78 9.81
CA GLU A 631 10.71 -38.58 10.88
C GLU A 631 11.09 -39.92 10.25
N HIS A 632 12.38 -40.25 10.20
CA HIS A 632 12.80 -41.60 9.86
C HIS A 632 12.29 -42.50 11.00
N ALA A 633 11.39 -43.43 10.68
CA ALA A 633 10.88 -44.44 11.60
C ALA A 633 11.94 -45.50 12.02
N GLU A 634 13.24 -45.14 12.00
CA GLU A 634 14.36 -46.06 12.32
C GLU A 634 15.05 -45.74 13.66
N ASP A 635 14.71 -44.63 14.34
CA ASP A 635 15.33 -44.26 15.63
C ASP A 635 14.67 -44.89 16.88
N GLU A 636 13.59 -45.68 16.73
CA GLU A 636 12.97 -46.44 17.84
C GLU A 636 13.47 -47.90 17.95
N GLU A 637 14.18 -48.44 16.96
CA GLU A 637 14.72 -49.82 17.03
C GLU A 637 16.16 -49.91 17.56
N GLN A 638 16.80 -48.79 17.90
CA GLN A 638 18.13 -48.75 18.56
C GLN A 638 18.11 -48.33 20.03
N LYS A 639 16.92 -48.30 20.66
CA LYS A 639 16.76 -48.15 22.12
C LYS A 639 15.78 -49.16 22.72
N ALA A 640 15.95 -50.44 22.40
CA ALA A 640 15.39 -51.56 23.17
C ALA A 640 16.50 -52.48 23.68
#